data_AF-A0A6C0EE24-F1
#
_entry.id   AF-A0A6C0EE24-F1
#
_cell.length_a   1.000
_cell.length_b   1.000
_cell.length_c   1.000
_cell.angle_alpha   90.00
_cell.angle_beta   90.00
_cell.angle_gamma   90.00
#
_symmetry.space_group_name_H-M   'P 1'
#
loop_
_entity.id
_entity.type
_entity.pdbx_description
1 polymer ?
#
loop_
_entity_poly.entity_id
_entity_poly.type
_entity_poly.pdbx_seq_one_letter_code
_entity_poly.pdbx_strand_id
1 'polypeptide(L)'
;MGKSIPMYVEPNNPSIPNEQKQIFAEKMGSRPPPKEPQQLVNLQVYQPPQPPRPRPEVNPMSFLPSFVYNPLTMPPQYGMYPPYGVPQIPIIKTYNISTRNPNDEHTVLNTIYEDVLPFKSVSSSGATVSERMTYLDYVRNVLFPKGDGTETSLFGSSQNSLMSHIKFLELNPYYSHRFSQNPYRGLPDGFLLYRSCYPIRINEVRTTSCAKNAMGINVRIYKMSEGAFMDARDSKEMIKYDQWRDVAFYEHVREKILKTKMCPSFSLLFGYYLCLESGIDFTKMDGLKKERETNSRSIYNVAVKSLKYFMPDEKTGKKAFPAVAMPSALDLKIATMDKEYTDNKGKIDKNEYKGKVLVAMTEASTYSLFTWASKVYQTEGNINRMINTGLHSEKEWFIIFFQILVALYSMQLTNTVINNFSLERNVYIKDLNLSNSTTSHWKYCVKGIDYYIPNMGFLAVIDSNYRDLEDNTPTYIVEKKDALPKMMGEFVESKESEIKDNIFNMLKNAFDPNNFNIDFINIGGVKPPEKVINFLTTISKDIGSDTTKDIGIYIQKYMKMFIHNRIGTYLKEAEVQNLRREDAERPKKGDIVVLQESGGKYKFGLYVESEKEQIKIITKENPTNEDYIEKTYPSFISYSKTEPIAQTFKIGETNFSEENLLETYTIN
;
A
#
# COMPACT_ATOMS: atom_id res chain seq x y z
N MET A 1 -23.91 -4.84 -57.53
CA MET A 1 -23.73 -5.81 -56.43
C MET A 1 -23.91 -5.08 -55.12
N GLY A 2 -24.59 -5.74 -54.17
CA GLY A 2 -25.43 -5.14 -53.15
C GLY A 2 -24.68 -4.39 -52.06
N LYS A 3 -25.21 -3.22 -51.69
CA LYS A 3 -24.82 -2.47 -50.50
C LYS A 3 -25.17 -3.30 -49.26
N SER A 4 -24.17 -3.61 -48.44
CA SER A 4 -24.40 -4.16 -47.10
C SER A 4 -24.99 -3.06 -46.21
N ILE A 5 -26.26 -3.20 -45.85
CA ILE A 5 -26.92 -2.33 -44.88
C ILE A 5 -26.40 -2.75 -43.49
N PRO A 6 -25.87 -1.82 -42.66
CA PRO A 6 -25.46 -2.15 -41.30
C PRO A 6 -26.69 -2.54 -40.46
N MET A 7 -26.53 -3.53 -39.58
CA MET A 7 -27.55 -3.96 -38.63
C MET A 7 -27.94 -2.79 -37.72
N TYR A 8 -29.20 -2.37 -37.83
CA TYR A 8 -29.81 -1.41 -36.92
C TYR A 8 -30.15 -2.13 -35.60
N VAL A 9 -29.50 -1.73 -34.51
CA VAL A 9 -29.85 -2.16 -33.15
C VAL A 9 -30.68 -1.05 -32.54
N GLU A 10 -31.97 -1.29 -32.34
CA GLU A 10 -32.90 -0.28 -31.87
C GLU A 10 -32.77 -0.09 -30.34
N PRO A 11 -32.73 1.17 -29.84
CA PRO A 11 -32.67 1.44 -28.41
C PRO A 11 -34.01 1.11 -27.73
N ASN A 12 -33.93 0.56 -26.53
CA ASN A 12 -35.01 -0.01 -25.73
C ASN A 12 -36.19 0.98 -25.54
N ASN A 13 -37.22 0.88 -26.39
CA ASN A 13 -38.43 1.71 -26.33
C ASN A 13 -39.49 1.07 -25.41
N PRO A 14 -39.96 1.77 -24.35
CA PRO A 14 -40.96 1.25 -23.42
C PRO A 14 -42.38 1.17 -23.99
N SER A 15 -42.62 1.64 -25.22
CA SER A 15 -43.97 1.68 -25.83
C SER A 15 -44.40 0.39 -26.55
N ILE A 16 -43.55 -0.65 -26.56
CA ILE A 16 -43.86 -1.92 -27.25
C ILE A 16 -44.39 -2.94 -26.23
N PRO A 17 -45.61 -3.49 -26.42
CA PRO A 17 -46.17 -4.52 -25.55
C PRO A 17 -45.29 -5.77 -25.45
N ASN A 18 -45.20 -6.36 -24.25
CA ASN A 18 -44.33 -7.50 -23.96
C ASN A 18 -44.62 -8.74 -24.84
N GLU A 19 -45.86 -8.91 -25.30
CA GLU A 19 -46.26 -10.01 -26.18
C GLU A 19 -45.58 -9.93 -27.56
N GLN A 20 -45.41 -8.72 -28.12
CA GLN A 20 -44.70 -8.55 -29.39
C GLN A 20 -43.19 -8.84 -29.26
N LYS A 21 -42.60 -8.62 -28.09
CA LYS A 21 -41.19 -8.96 -27.82
C LYS A 21 -40.98 -10.47 -27.75
N GLN A 22 -41.94 -11.22 -27.19
CA GLN A 22 -41.87 -12.69 -27.12
C GLN A 22 -42.03 -13.35 -28.49
N ILE A 23 -42.98 -12.88 -29.32
CA ILE A 23 -43.18 -13.39 -30.69
C ILE A 23 -41.94 -13.16 -31.57
N PHE A 24 -41.21 -12.07 -31.34
CA PHE A 24 -39.97 -11.78 -32.08
C PHE A 24 -38.80 -12.67 -31.64
N ALA A 25 -38.69 -12.96 -30.33
CA ALA A 25 -37.67 -13.85 -29.79
C ALA A 25 -37.84 -15.30 -30.29
N GLU A 26 -39.09 -15.80 -30.36
CA GLU A 26 -39.39 -17.12 -30.91
C GLU A 26 -39.07 -17.23 -32.42
N LYS A 27 -39.24 -16.14 -33.18
CA LYS A 27 -38.87 -16.09 -34.60
C LYS A 27 -37.37 -16.03 -34.88
N MET A 28 -36.55 -15.60 -33.91
CA MET A 28 -35.08 -15.59 -34.03
C MET A 28 -34.45 -16.94 -33.69
N GLY A 29 -35.06 -17.74 -32.80
CA GLY A 29 -34.55 -19.06 -32.39
C GLY A 29 -34.67 -20.16 -33.44
N SER A 30 -35.42 -19.94 -34.53
CA SER A 30 -35.78 -20.96 -35.52
C SER A 30 -35.01 -20.89 -36.85
N ARG A 31 -33.96 -20.05 -36.95
CA ARG A 31 -33.11 -19.98 -38.16
C ARG A 31 -31.81 -20.78 -37.99
N PRO A 32 -31.52 -21.80 -38.82
CA PRO A 32 -30.22 -22.46 -38.80
C PRO A 32 -29.11 -21.49 -39.26
N PRO A 33 -27.88 -21.63 -38.73
CA PRO A 33 -26.77 -20.74 -39.07
C PRO A 33 -26.40 -20.86 -40.56
N PRO A 34 -26.07 -19.75 -41.24
CA PRO A 34 -25.73 -19.78 -42.66
C PRO A 34 -24.39 -20.49 -42.88
N LYS A 35 -24.38 -21.44 -43.83
CA LYS A 35 -23.15 -22.11 -44.32
C LYS A 35 -22.22 -21.08 -44.96
N GLU A 36 -20.96 -21.09 -44.54
CA GLU A 36 -19.90 -20.30 -45.19
C GLU A 36 -19.68 -20.79 -46.63
N PRO A 37 -19.65 -19.89 -47.63
CA PRO A 37 -19.33 -20.28 -49.00
C PRO A 37 -17.83 -20.52 -49.17
N GLN A 38 -17.48 -21.66 -49.77
CA GLN A 38 -16.12 -22.00 -50.19
C GLN A 38 -15.54 -20.89 -51.09
N GLN A 39 -14.35 -20.41 -50.74
CA GLN A 39 -13.66 -19.37 -51.51
C GLN A 39 -13.17 -19.93 -52.85
N LEU A 40 -13.71 -19.39 -53.95
CA LEU A 40 -13.08 -19.47 -55.27
C LEU A 40 -11.90 -18.49 -55.29
N VAL A 41 -10.73 -18.99 -55.70
CA VAL A 41 -9.51 -18.20 -55.87
C VAL A 41 -9.74 -17.11 -56.91
N ASN A 42 -9.72 -15.86 -56.47
CA ASN A 42 -9.86 -14.69 -57.33
C ASN A 42 -8.45 -14.12 -57.62
N LEU A 43 -7.93 -14.38 -58.82
CA LEU A 43 -6.69 -13.79 -59.33
C LEU A 43 -6.97 -12.35 -59.79
N GLN A 44 -7.07 -11.43 -58.83
CA GLN A 44 -7.01 -10.00 -59.10
C GLN A 44 -5.77 -9.43 -58.43
N VAL A 45 -4.86 -8.89 -59.24
CA VAL A 45 -3.68 -8.17 -58.79
C VAL A 45 -4.14 -6.85 -58.19
N TYR A 46 -4.17 -6.77 -56.86
CA TYR A 46 -4.42 -5.52 -56.15
C TYR A 46 -3.16 -4.65 -56.15
N GLN A 47 -3.31 -3.37 -56.50
CA GLN A 47 -2.33 -2.37 -56.10
C GLN A 47 -2.37 -2.26 -54.57
N PRO A 48 -1.23 -2.33 -53.86
CA PRO A 48 -1.22 -2.22 -52.41
C PRO A 48 -1.82 -0.85 -52.01
N PRO A 49 -2.64 -0.80 -50.95
CA PRO A 49 -3.18 0.46 -50.46
C PRO A 49 -2.04 1.43 -50.14
N GLN A 50 -2.20 2.71 -50.51
CA GLN A 50 -1.23 3.73 -50.14
C GLN A 50 -1.01 3.69 -48.62
N PRO A 51 0.25 3.67 -48.16
CA PRO A 51 0.53 3.63 -46.73
C PRO A 51 -0.17 4.81 -46.05
N PRO A 52 -0.78 4.60 -44.87
CA PRO A 52 -1.40 5.68 -44.13
C PRO A 52 -0.36 6.79 -43.95
N ARG A 53 -0.75 8.03 -44.26
CA ARG A 53 0.12 9.19 -44.06
C ARG A 53 0.70 9.12 -42.65
N PRO A 54 2.03 9.27 -42.48
CA PRO A 54 2.63 9.21 -41.16
C PRO A 54 1.89 10.18 -40.26
N ARG A 55 1.37 9.68 -39.13
CA ARG A 55 0.83 10.55 -38.10
C ARG A 55 1.94 11.54 -37.76
N PRO A 56 1.68 12.85 -37.73
CA PRO A 56 2.70 13.81 -37.32
C PRO A 56 3.27 13.35 -35.98
N GLU A 57 4.59 13.26 -35.90
CA GLU A 57 5.28 12.89 -34.67
C GLU A 57 4.81 13.83 -33.57
N VAL A 58 4.10 13.28 -32.59
CA VAL A 58 3.68 14.05 -31.44
C VAL A 58 4.95 14.34 -30.66
N ASN A 59 5.42 15.58 -30.76
CA ASN A 59 6.58 16.05 -30.00
C ASN A 59 6.33 15.73 -28.51
N PRO A 60 7.21 15.00 -27.80
CA PRO A 60 7.01 14.66 -26.39
C PRO A 60 6.80 15.88 -25.48
N MET A 61 7.20 17.08 -25.92
CA MET A 61 6.87 18.36 -25.28
C MET A 61 5.36 18.66 -25.20
N SER A 62 4.54 17.99 -26.02
CA SER A 62 3.07 18.12 -26.03
C SER A 62 2.38 17.49 -24.82
N PHE A 63 3.08 16.63 -24.08
CA PHE A 63 2.57 15.93 -22.89
C PHE A 63 3.03 16.56 -21.58
N LEU A 64 3.76 17.67 -21.64
CA LEU A 64 4.03 18.48 -20.46
C LEU A 64 2.78 19.33 -20.14
N PRO A 65 2.41 19.50 -18.85
CA PRO A 65 1.37 20.46 -18.50
C PRO A 65 1.79 21.82 -19.03
N SER A 66 0.98 22.37 -19.94
CA SER A 66 1.16 23.73 -20.44
C SER A 66 1.09 24.68 -19.23
N PHE A 67 2.16 25.44 -19.00
CA PHE A 67 2.09 26.59 -18.10
C PHE A 67 1.18 27.61 -18.76
N VAL A 68 -0.10 27.61 -18.36
CA VAL A 68 -1.01 28.69 -18.73
C VAL A 68 -0.47 29.95 -18.07
N TYR A 69 0.15 30.83 -18.85
CA TYR A 69 0.46 32.18 -18.40
C TYR A 69 -0.86 32.84 -18.04
N ASN A 70 -1.01 33.22 -16.77
CA ASN A 70 -2.12 34.02 -16.31
C ASN A 70 -2.04 35.39 -17.02
N PRO A 71 -3.02 35.78 -17.86
CA PRO A 71 -2.91 36.97 -18.71
C PRO A 71 -3.05 38.30 -17.96
N LEU A 72 -3.02 38.30 -16.62
CA LEU A 72 -3.28 39.48 -15.80
C LEU A 72 -2.05 40.09 -15.11
N THR A 73 -0.84 39.66 -15.47
CA THR A 73 0.38 40.26 -14.93
C THR A 73 1.39 40.51 -16.05
N MET A 74 1.21 41.60 -16.81
CA MET A 74 2.25 42.56 -17.21
C MET A 74 1.79 43.44 -18.40
N PRO A 75 2.00 44.78 -18.36
CA PRO A 75 1.68 45.66 -19.48
C PRO A 75 2.68 45.53 -20.65
N PRO A 76 2.28 45.85 -21.89
CA PRO A 76 2.89 45.36 -23.14
C PRO A 76 4.21 46.05 -23.56
N GLN A 77 4.90 46.73 -22.64
CA GLN A 77 5.92 47.73 -23.00
C GLN A 77 7.37 47.27 -22.78
N TYR A 78 7.61 46.06 -22.28
CA TYR A 78 8.97 45.53 -22.09
C TYR A 78 9.17 44.26 -22.92
N GLY A 79 10.06 44.38 -23.91
CA GLY A 79 10.40 43.33 -24.88
C GLY A 79 11.06 42.10 -24.26
N MET A 80 10.93 40.99 -24.99
CA MET A 80 11.44 39.66 -24.63
C MET A 80 12.97 39.65 -24.52
N TYR A 81 13.48 39.28 -23.34
CA TYR A 81 14.82 38.72 -23.18
C TYR A 81 14.68 37.21 -22.89
N PRO A 82 15.45 36.32 -23.57
CA PRO A 82 15.40 34.90 -23.28
C PRO A 82 16.17 34.60 -21.98
N PRO A 83 15.58 33.91 -20.99
CA PRO A 83 16.32 33.51 -19.81
C PRO A 83 17.19 32.28 -20.13
N TYR A 84 18.44 32.37 -19.72
CA TYR A 84 19.44 31.31 -19.71
C TYR A 84 18.97 30.05 -18.97
N GLY A 85 19.35 28.89 -19.50
CA GLY A 85 19.62 27.65 -18.75
C GLY A 85 18.41 27.00 -18.07
N VAL A 86 17.69 26.15 -18.81
CA VAL A 86 16.75 25.20 -18.20
C VAL A 86 17.56 24.19 -17.35
N PRO A 87 17.37 24.09 -16.03
CA PRO A 87 18.05 23.09 -15.23
C PRO A 87 17.62 21.70 -15.72
N GLN A 88 18.57 20.91 -16.22
CA GLN A 88 18.32 19.52 -16.58
C GLN A 88 18.01 18.72 -15.32
N ILE A 89 16.75 18.28 -15.22
CA ILE A 89 16.28 17.38 -14.20
C ILE A 89 17.03 16.05 -14.39
N PRO A 90 17.63 15.43 -13.36
CA PRO A 90 18.10 14.06 -13.43
C PRO A 90 16.88 13.13 -13.52
N ILE A 91 16.31 13.02 -14.72
CA ILE A 91 15.34 12.01 -15.07
C ILE A 91 16.16 10.72 -15.15
N ILE A 92 15.88 9.76 -14.27
CA ILE A 92 16.18 8.36 -14.60
C ILE A 92 15.37 8.12 -15.87
N LYS A 93 16.02 8.20 -17.03
CA LYS A 93 15.36 7.89 -18.30
C LYS A 93 14.87 6.47 -18.14
N THR A 94 13.56 6.29 -18.00
CA THR A 94 12.93 5.01 -18.29
C THR A 94 13.32 4.74 -19.73
N TYR A 95 14.34 3.90 -19.91
CA TYR A 95 14.73 3.44 -21.23
C TYR A 95 13.54 2.62 -21.72
N ASN A 96 12.63 3.27 -22.44
CA ASN A 96 11.80 2.59 -23.41
C ASN A 96 12.79 2.17 -24.49
N ILE A 97 13.41 1.01 -24.29
CA ILE A 97 14.22 0.37 -25.29
C ILE A 97 13.22 0.07 -26.41
N SER A 98 13.21 0.90 -27.46
CA SER A 98 12.35 0.74 -28.62
C SER A 98 13.25 0.53 -29.80
N THR A 99 13.22 -0.66 -30.40
CA THR A 99 13.98 -0.93 -31.62
C THR A 99 13.03 -0.91 -32.81
N ARG A 100 12.94 0.23 -33.47
CA ARG A 100 12.17 0.39 -34.73
C ARG A 100 13.08 0.45 -35.95
N ASN A 101 14.40 0.61 -35.76
CA ASN A 101 15.39 0.82 -36.80
C ASN A 101 16.49 -0.27 -36.73
N PRO A 102 16.97 -0.84 -37.86
CA PRO A 102 18.08 -1.80 -37.87
C PRO A 102 19.39 -1.26 -37.25
N ASN A 103 19.51 0.06 -37.10
CA ASN A 103 20.65 0.74 -36.48
C ASN A 103 20.48 1.04 -34.98
N ASP A 104 19.39 0.58 -34.34
CA ASP A 104 19.18 0.79 -32.90
C ASP A 104 20.16 -0.06 -32.05
N GLU A 105 20.36 0.33 -30.78
CA GLU A 105 21.32 -0.28 -29.85
C GLU A 105 20.96 -1.74 -29.46
N HIS A 106 21.27 -2.69 -30.35
CA HIS A 106 21.07 -4.13 -30.12
C HIS A 106 21.84 -4.67 -28.91
N THR A 107 22.89 -3.97 -28.47
CA THR A 107 23.66 -4.28 -27.27
C THR A 107 22.80 -4.17 -26.00
N VAL A 108 21.93 -3.18 -25.92
CA VAL A 108 21.03 -2.94 -24.78
C VAL A 108 19.86 -3.93 -24.78
N LEU A 109 19.38 -4.35 -25.96
CA LEU A 109 18.38 -5.43 -26.04
C LEU A 109 18.93 -6.77 -25.55
N ASN A 110 20.18 -7.10 -25.90
CA ASN A 110 20.81 -8.34 -25.46
C ASN A 110 21.04 -8.40 -23.94
N THR A 111 20.95 -7.25 -23.25
CA THR A 111 21.03 -7.19 -21.79
C THR A 111 19.69 -7.39 -21.08
N ILE A 112 18.55 -7.39 -21.78
CA ILE A 112 17.24 -7.59 -21.13
C ILE A 112 16.99 -9.08 -20.91
N TYR A 113 16.67 -9.48 -19.67
CA TYR A 113 16.32 -10.86 -19.34
C TYR A 113 14.79 -11.05 -19.29
N GLU A 114 14.27 -12.01 -20.04
CA GLU A 114 12.88 -12.45 -19.96
C GLU A 114 12.76 -13.66 -19.02
N ASP A 115 12.48 -13.39 -17.75
CA ASP A 115 12.32 -14.44 -16.75
C ASP A 115 10.89 -15.02 -16.76
N VAL A 116 10.79 -16.33 -16.49
CA VAL A 116 9.50 -17.05 -16.40
C VAL A 116 9.35 -17.63 -15.01
N LEU A 117 8.30 -17.19 -14.30
CA LEU A 117 7.94 -17.77 -12.99
C LEU A 117 7.59 -19.26 -13.16
N PRO A 118 8.07 -20.15 -12.28
CA PRO A 118 7.79 -21.58 -12.39
C PRO A 118 6.29 -21.87 -12.21
N PHE A 119 5.68 -22.45 -13.25
CA PHE A 119 4.23 -22.65 -13.40
C PHE A 119 3.55 -23.57 -12.37
N LYS A 120 4.30 -24.32 -11.55
CA LYS A 120 3.73 -25.36 -10.65
C LYS A 120 3.80 -25.05 -9.15
N SER A 121 4.54 -24.04 -8.72
CA SER A 121 4.75 -23.77 -7.28
C SER A 121 4.61 -22.30 -6.86
N VAL A 122 4.59 -21.36 -7.80
CA VAL A 122 4.46 -19.93 -7.50
C VAL A 122 3.09 -19.47 -7.99
N SER A 123 2.08 -19.64 -7.15
CA SER A 123 0.81 -18.94 -7.32
C SER A 123 1.08 -17.44 -7.23
N SER A 124 0.75 -16.69 -8.28
CA SER A 124 0.89 -15.23 -8.31
C SER A 124 -0.20 -14.52 -7.49
N SER A 125 -0.96 -15.25 -6.67
CA SER A 125 -2.01 -14.67 -5.83
C SER A 125 -1.41 -13.88 -4.68
N GLY A 126 -0.30 -14.36 -4.10
CA GLY A 126 0.36 -13.74 -2.95
C GLY A 126 -0.55 -13.68 -1.72
N ALA A 127 -1.53 -14.59 -1.61
CA ALA A 127 -2.54 -14.61 -0.57
C ALA A 127 -2.03 -15.23 0.75
N THR A 128 -0.99 -16.06 0.67
CA THR A 128 -0.37 -16.71 1.85
C THR A 128 1.07 -16.27 2.02
N VAL A 129 1.61 -16.40 3.24
CA VAL A 129 3.02 -16.13 3.50
C VAL A 129 3.88 -17.18 2.78
N SER A 130 3.41 -18.42 2.71
CA SER A 130 4.12 -19.50 2.00
C SER A 130 4.32 -19.21 0.51
N GLU A 131 3.28 -18.74 -0.19
CA GLU A 131 3.41 -18.31 -1.60
C GLU A 131 4.41 -17.16 -1.76
N ARG A 132 4.30 -16.15 -0.88
CA ARG A 132 5.15 -14.97 -0.91
C ARG A 132 6.61 -15.28 -0.59
N MET A 133 6.88 -16.24 0.31
CA MET A 133 8.24 -16.73 0.59
C MET A 133 8.81 -17.51 -0.59
N THR A 134 8.00 -18.33 -1.27
CA THR A 134 8.44 -19.04 -2.49
C THR A 134 8.82 -18.04 -3.59
N TYR A 135 8.02 -16.98 -3.74
CA TYR A 135 8.34 -15.88 -4.66
C TYR A 135 9.60 -15.13 -4.26
N LEU A 136 9.77 -14.83 -2.96
CA LEU A 136 10.97 -14.23 -2.40
C LEU A 136 12.23 -15.03 -2.76
N ASP A 137 12.22 -16.34 -2.53
CA ASP A 137 13.36 -17.22 -2.80
C ASP A 137 13.71 -17.24 -4.29
N TYR A 138 12.70 -17.27 -5.16
CA TYR A 138 12.90 -17.18 -6.60
C TYR A 138 13.55 -15.85 -7.01
N VAL A 139 12.99 -14.72 -6.55
CA VAL A 139 13.52 -13.38 -6.86
C VAL A 139 14.95 -13.22 -6.32
N ARG A 140 15.23 -13.75 -5.12
CA ARG A 140 16.57 -13.74 -4.52
C ARG A 140 17.59 -14.50 -5.34
N ASN A 141 17.23 -15.68 -5.82
CA ASN A 141 18.14 -16.50 -6.63
C ASN A 141 18.49 -15.84 -7.98
N VAL A 142 17.55 -15.09 -8.57
CA VAL A 142 17.78 -14.42 -9.86
C VAL A 142 18.48 -13.08 -9.69
N LEU A 143 17.95 -12.20 -8.85
CA LEU A 143 18.46 -10.84 -8.71
C LEU A 143 19.67 -10.78 -7.78
N PHE A 144 19.71 -11.58 -6.71
CA PHE A 144 20.74 -11.50 -5.66
C PHE A 144 21.64 -12.75 -5.60
N PRO A 145 22.25 -13.20 -6.72
CA PRO A 145 22.98 -14.49 -6.76
C PRO A 145 24.23 -14.49 -5.87
N LYS A 146 24.79 -13.33 -5.57
CA LYS A 146 25.97 -13.15 -4.70
C LYS A 146 25.60 -12.77 -3.25
N GLY A 147 24.32 -12.68 -2.93
CA GLY A 147 23.81 -12.24 -1.63
C GLY A 147 23.56 -10.75 -1.51
N ASP A 148 23.14 -10.34 -0.31
CA ASP A 148 22.81 -8.95 0.03
C ASP A 148 24.08 -8.08 0.20
N GLY A 149 23.96 -6.78 -0.07
CA GLY A 149 25.06 -5.81 0.05
C GLY A 149 26.06 -5.85 -1.10
N THR A 150 25.76 -6.59 -2.17
CA THR A 150 26.61 -6.68 -3.35
C THR A 150 26.57 -5.38 -4.16
N GLU A 151 27.70 -5.05 -4.79
CA GLU A 151 27.78 -3.85 -5.62
C GLU A 151 27.06 -4.10 -6.94
N THR A 152 26.07 -3.25 -7.25
CA THR A 152 25.28 -3.34 -8.49
C THR A 152 25.00 -1.94 -9.02
N SER A 153 25.12 -1.76 -10.34
CA SER A 153 24.82 -0.48 -10.98
C SER A 153 23.31 -0.30 -11.16
N LEU A 154 22.80 0.90 -10.87
CA LEU A 154 21.39 1.24 -11.13
C LEU A 154 21.08 1.40 -12.62
N PHE A 155 22.06 1.76 -13.45
CA PHE A 155 21.87 2.07 -14.86
C PHE A 155 22.16 0.88 -15.77
N GLY A 156 21.47 0.80 -16.91
CA GLY A 156 21.58 -0.29 -17.90
C GLY A 156 22.91 -0.39 -18.64
N SER A 157 23.93 0.39 -18.27
CA SER A 157 25.23 0.42 -18.95
C SER A 157 26.12 -0.79 -18.63
N SER A 158 25.78 -1.57 -17.60
CA SER A 158 26.53 -2.77 -17.20
C SER A 158 25.68 -4.03 -17.38
N GLN A 159 26.34 -5.19 -17.56
CA GLN A 159 25.67 -6.49 -17.70
C GLN A 159 24.91 -6.91 -16.43
N ASN A 160 25.29 -6.39 -15.27
CA ASN A 160 24.65 -6.63 -13.97
C ASN A 160 23.93 -5.35 -13.51
N SER A 161 22.96 -4.91 -14.30
CA SER A 161 22.14 -3.75 -13.96
C SER A 161 20.84 -4.18 -13.30
N LEU A 162 20.27 -3.36 -12.42
CA LEU A 162 18.90 -3.59 -11.95
C LEU A 162 17.88 -3.41 -13.10
N MET A 163 18.15 -2.49 -14.03
CA MET A 163 17.24 -2.16 -15.14
C MET A 163 17.14 -3.24 -16.22
N SER A 164 18.05 -4.23 -16.25
CA SER A 164 17.96 -5.36 -17.18
C SER A 164 16.90 -6.39 -16.79
N HIS A 165 16.54 -6.46 -15.50
CA HIS A 165 15.59 -7.44 -15.00
C HIS A 165 14.22 -6.84 -14.67
N ILE A 166 14.16 -5.53 -14.37
CA ILE A 166 12.99 -4.90 -13.77
C ILE A 166 12.60 -3.64 -14.51
N LYS A 167 11.29 -3.43 -14.66
CA LYS A 167 10.75 -2.22 -15.26
C LYS A 167 10.20 -1.28 -14.17
N PHE A 168 10.78 -0.09 -14.09
CA PHE A 168 10.24 1.02 -13.31
C PHE A 168 8.93 1.53 -13.93
N LEU A 169 7.89 1.68 -13.10
CA LEU A 169 6.55 2.09 -13.52
C LEU A 169 6.24 3.53 -13.09
N GLU A 170 6.28 3.80 -11.79
CA GLU A 170 5.91 5.10 -11.22
C GLU A 170 6.78 5.47 -10.04
N LEU A 171 7.06 6.77 -9.90
CA LEU A 171 7.73 7.35 -8.74
C LEU A 171 6.67 7.74 -7.70
N ASN A 172 6.96 7.44 -6.44
CA ASN A 172 6.09 7.73 -5.30
C ASN A 172 4.65 7.19 -5.48
N PRO A 173 4.50 5.87 -5.64
CA PRO A 173 3.24 5.20 -5.99
C PRO A 173 2.09 5.47 -5.01
N TYR A 174 2.43 5.76 -3.75
CA TYR A 174 1.46 5.86 -2.66
C TYR A 174 1.10 7.31 -2.29
N TYR A 175 1.47 8.25 -3.14
CA TYR A 175 1.19 9.66 -2.91
C TYR A 175 -0.31 9.98 -3.01
N SER A 176 -0.92 10.39 -1.90
CA SER A 176 -2.37 10.62 -1.76
C SER A 176 -2.83 12.05 -2.11
N HIS A 177 -1.92 13.03 -2.24
CA HIS A 177 -2.33 14.44 -2.36
C HIS A 177 -2.72 14.82 -3.79
N ARG A 178 -4.00 15.16 -3.98
CA ARG A 178 -4.52 15.69 -5.25
C ARG A 178 -4.09 17.13 -5.57
N PHE A 179 -3.67 17.89 -4.57
CA PHE A 179 -3.36 19.32 -4.73
C PHE A 179 -1.99 19.57 -5.37
N SER A 180 -1.21 18.52 -5.63
CA SER A 180 0.10 18.62 -6.25
C SER A 180 0.35 17.44 -7.17
N GLN A 181 0.63 17.72 -8.44
CA GLN A 181 1.08 16.70 -9.41
C GLN A 181 2.59 16.43 -9.31
N ASN A 182 3.29 17.01 -8.31
CA ASN A 182 4.72 16.80 -8.10
C ASN A 182 4.95 15.46 -7.37
N PRO A 183 5.54 14.43 -8.03
CA PRO A 183 5.76 13.11 -7.44
C PRO A 183 6.86 13.11 -6.36
N TYR A 184 7.71 14.14 -6.31
CA TYR A 184 8.74 14.28 -5.28
C TYR A 184 8.18 14.80 -3.95
N ARG A 185 6.98 15.35 -3.95
CA ARG A 185 6.34 15.86 -2.74
C ARG A 185 5.91 14.68 -1.85
N GLY A 186 6.08 14.82 -0.55
CA GLY A 186 5.72 13.77 0.41
C GLY A 186 6.71 12.60 0.50
N LEU A 187 7.71 12.53 -0.40
CA LEU A 187 8.83 11.62 -0.22
C LEU A 187 9.71 12.11 0.93
N PRO A 188 10.21 11.19 1.79
CA PRO A 188 11.23 11.52 2.74
C PRO A 188 12.45 12.11 2.05
N ASP A 189 13.11 12.96 2.78
CA ASP A 189 14.41 13.50 2.49
C ASP A 189 15.33 12.34 2.05
N GLY A 190 16.13 12.55 0.99
CA GLY A 190 17.23 11.65 0.60
C GLY A 190 16.77 10.25 0.23
N PHE A 191 15.51 10.11 -0.14
CA PHE A 191 14.86 8.84 -0.40
C PHE A 191 14.02 8.92 -1.66
N LEU A 192 14.11 7.87 -2.47
CA LEU A 192 13.25 7.67 -3.64
C LEU A 192 12.57 6.31 -3.53
N LEU A 193 11.29 6.30 -3.87
CA LEU A 193 10.48 5.09 -3.91
C LEU A 193 9.87 4.94 -5.30
N TYR A 194 10.20 3.85 -5.97
CA TYR A 194 9.58 3.50 -7.24
C TYR A 194 8.78 2.23 -7.12
N ARG A 195 7.59 2.19 -7.71
CA ARG A 195 6.91 0.92 -8.02
C ARG A 195 7.44 0.39 -9.33
N SER A 196 7.75 -0.89 -9.34
CA SER A 196 8.30 -1.63 -10.47
C SER A 196 7.62 -2.99 -10.60
N CYS A 197 7.85 -3.70 -11.71
CA CYS A 197 7.29 -5.03 -11.92
C CYS A 197 8.37 -6.03 -12.33
N TYR A 198 8.18 -7.27 -11.87
CA TYR A 198 9.02 -8.42 -12.21
C TYR A 198 8.15 -9.69 -12.29
N PRO A 199 8.38 -10.59 -13.28
CA PRO A 199 9.33 -10.44 -14.39
C PRO A 199 8.82 -9.53 -15.51
N ILE A 200 9.74 -9.09 -16.36
CA ILE A 200 9.47 -8.29 -17.55
C ILE A 200 9.45 -9.15 -18.82
N ARG A 201 8.74 -8.68 -19.85
CA ARG A 201 8.68 -9.27 -21.19
C ARG A 201 8.80 -8.20 -22.25
N ILE A 202 9.38 -8.56 -23.38
CA ILE A 202 9.46 -7.71 -24.55
C ILE A 202 8.15 -7.87 -25.33
N ASN A 203 7.44 -6.76 -25.53
CA ASN A 203 6.22 -6.73 -26.33
C ASN A 203 6.52 -6.84 -27.83
N GLU A 204 5.48 -7.05 -28.64
CA GLU A 204 5.57 -7.05 -30.12
C GLU A 204 6.18 -5.75 -30.68
N VAL A 205 6.02 -4.63 -29.96
CA VAL A 205 6.60 -3.31 -30.30
C VAL A 205 8.06 -3.18 -29.82
N ARG A 206 8.67 -4.29 -29.39
CA ARG A 206 10.05 -4.40 -28.87
C ARG A 206 10.37 -3.47 -27.70
N THR A 207 9.37 -3.15 -26.89
CA THR A 207 9.51 -2.43 -25.62
C THR A 207 9.30 -3.36 -24.44
N THR A 208 9.97 -3.10 -23.32
CA THR A 208 9.76 -3.86 -22.09
C THR A 208 8.37 -3.61 -21.54
N SER A 209 7.75 -4.63 -20.98
CA SER A 209 6.42 -4.62 -20.37
C SER A 209 6.37 -5.59 -19.21
N CYS A 210 5.42 -5.43 -18.29
CA CYS A 210 5.24 -6.38 -17.20
C CYS A 210 4.64 -7.68 -17.73
N ALA A 211 5.15 -8.82 -17.29
CA ALA A 211 4.47 -10.09 -17.55
C ALA A 211 3.05 -10.10 -16.95
N LYS A 212 2.13 -10.90 -17.50
CA LYS A 212 0.75 -10.99 -16.99
C LYS A 212 0.67 -11.45 -15.53
N ASN A 213 1.63 -12.27 -15.10
CA ASN A 213 1.78 -12.80 -13.75
C ASN A 213 2.90 -12.08 -12.97
N ALA A 214 3.34 -10.90 -13.43
CA ALA A 214 4.33 -10.12 -12.71
C ALA A 214 3.78 -9.63 -11.37
N MET A 215 4.62 -9.65 -10.35
CA MET A 215 4.31 -9.03 -9.07
C MET A 215 4.97 -7.66 -8.98
N GLY A 216 4.32 -6.77 -8.22
CA GLY A 216 4.87 -5.46 -7.93
C GLY A 216 6.04 -5.54 -6.96
N ILE A 217 7.12 -4.81 -7.26
CA ILE A 217 8.27 -4.64 -6.39
C ILE A 217 8.52 -3.15 -6.18
N ASN A 218 8.68 -2.74 -4.93
CA ASN A 218 9.12 -1.40 -4.56
C ASN A 218 10.64 -1.34 -4.60
N VAL A 219 11.21 -0.46 -5.43
CA VAL A 219 12.63 -0.14 -5.43
C VAL A 219 12.82 1.11 -4.58
N ARG A 220 13.53 0.94 -3.46
CA ARG A 220 13.81 1.96 -2.45
C ARG A 220 15.25 2.39 -2.57
N ILE A 221 15.50 3.67 -2.83
CA ILE A 221 16.84 4.22 -2.99
C ILE A 221 17.10 5.20 -1.86
N TYR A 222 18.09 4.88 -1.01
CA TYR A 222 18.46 5.70 0.13
C TYR A 222 19.80 6.38 -0.12
N LYS A 223 19.86 7.68 0.12
CA LYS A 223 21.09 8.45 0.21
C LYS A 223 21.94 7.90 1.35
N MET A 224 23.20 7.54 1.07
CA MET A 224 24.15 7.09 2.08
C MET A 224 25.24 8.13 2.31
N SER A 225 25.53 8.44 3.57
CA SER A 225 26.75 9.17 3.92
C SER A 225 27.98 8.25 3.88
N GLU A 226 29.17 8.81 3.79
CA GLU A 226 30.42 8.03 3.89
C GLU A 226 30.51 7.23 5.18
N GLY A 227 30.05 7.79 6.31
CA GLY A 227 29.96 7.09 7.58
C GLY A 227 29.05 5.87 7.50
N ALA A 228 27.84 6.03 6.96
CA ALA A 228 26.89 4.92 6.80
C ALA A 228 27.43 3.79 5.92
N PHE A 229 28.27 4.12 4.94
CA PHE A 229 28.92 3.14 4.07
C PHE A 229 30.10 2.44 4.75
N MET A 230 30.97 3.18 5.44
CA MET A 230 32.15 2.62 6.12
C MET A 230 31.75 1.77 7.33
N ASP A 231 30.77 2.25 8.11
CA ASP A 231 30.31 1.61 9.34
C ASP A 231 29.38 0.42 9.05
N ALA A 232 29.01 0.16 7.78
CA ALA A 232 28.18 -0.99 7.37
C ALA A 232 28.80 -2.36 7.70
N ARG A 233 30.11 -2.41 7.99
CA ARG A 233 30.82 -3.65 8.36
C ARG A 233 30.71 -3.99 9.85
N ASP A 234 30.32 -3.05 10.69
CA ASP A 234 30.14 -3.24 12.13
C ASP A 234 28.66 -3.12 12.47
N SER A 235 28.04 -4.23 12.89
CA SER A 235 26.59 -4.29 13.14
C SER A 235 26.11 -3.28 14.17
N LYS A 236 26.94 -2.92 15.17
CA LYS A 236 26.54 -1.95 16.21
C LYS A 236 26.58 -0.52 15.71
N GLU A 237 27.58 -0.18 14.91
CA GLU A 237 27.72 1.14 14.32
C GLU A 237 26.73 1.34 13.16
N MET A 238 26.41 0.26 12.43
CA MET A 238 25.45 0.24 11.32
C MET A 238 24.05 0.70 11.75
N ILE A 239 23.56 0.21 12.90
CA ILE A 239 22.23 0.54 13.43
C ILE A 239 22.09 2.03 13.78
N LYS A 240 23.18 2.80 13.89
CA LYS A 240 23.09 4.25 14.15
C LYS A 240 22.40 5.00 13.01
N TYR A 241 22.47 4.50 11.78
CA TYR A 241 21.95 5.16 10.59
C TYR A 241 20.55 4.63 10.23
N ASP A 242 19.61 5.55 9.97
CA ASP A 242 18.20 5.18 9.73
C ASP A 242 18.03 4.26 8.51
N GLN A 243 18.83 4.42 7.45
CA GLN A 243 18.76 3.57 6.23
C GLN A 243 18.96 2.10 6.60
N TRP A 244 19.92 1.82 7.48
CA TRP A 244 20.20 0.47 7.96
C TRP A 244 19.18 0.00 8.99
N ARG A 245 18.61 0.89 9.81
CA ARG A 245 17.47 0.54 10.67
C ARG A 245 16.26 0.07 9.85
N ASP A 246 16.04 0.65 8.67
CA ASP A 246 14.95 0.25 7.78
C ASP A 246 15.17 -1.17 7.24
N VAL A 247 16.38 -1.47 6.78
CA VAL A 247 16.74 -2.83 6.37
C VAL A 247 16.61 -3.80 7.54
N ALA A 248 17.13 -3.45 8.72
CA ALA A 248 17.04 -4.27 9.92
C ALA A 248 15.59 -4.52 10.36
N PHE A 249 14.70 -3.54 10.20
CA PHE A 249 13.27 -3.70 10.45
C PHE A 249 12.67 -4.79 9.54
N TYR A 250 12.93 -4.74 8.23
CA TYR A 250 12.40 -5.76 7.32
C TYR A 250 12.99 -7.15 7.57
N GLU A 251 14.29 -7.23 7.91
CA GLU A 251 14.92 -8.49 8.30
C GLU A 251 14.29 -9.05 9.57
N HIS A 252 14.11 -8.22 10.59
CA HIS A 252 13.47 -8.60 11.85
C HIS A 252 12.04 -9.12 11.62
N VAL A 253 11.24 -8.38 10.85
CA VAL A 253 9.86 -8.78 10.48
C VAL A 253 9.86 -10.11 9.71
N ARG A 254 10.76 -10.29 8.76
CA ARG A 254 10.88 -11.54 7.99
C ARG A 254 11.17 -12.72 8.91
N GLU A 255 12.16 -12.60 9.79
CA GLU A 255 12.61 -13.71 10.65
C GLU A 255 11.66 -14.00 11.80
N LYS A 256 11.10 -12.97 12.46
CA LYS A 256 10.33 -13.12 13.71
C LYS A 256 8.82 -13.22 13.49
N ILE A 257 8.28 -12.64 12.42
CA ILE A 257 6.83 -12.56 12.18
C ILE A 257 6.42 -13.42 10.99
N LEU A 258 7.06 -13.26 9.83
CA LEU A 258 6.59 -13.91 8.61
C LEU A 258 7.04 -15.38 8.55
N LYS A 259 8.31 -15.69 8.78
CA LYS A 259 8.80 -17.09 8.79
C LYS A 259 8.17 -17.95 9.88
N THR A 260 7.84 -17.36 11.02
CA THR A 260 7.15 -18.02 12.14
C THR A 260 5.64 -18.16 11.90
N LYS A 261 5.12 -17.62 10.79
CA LYS A 261 3.69 -17.56 10.46
C LYS A 261 2.86 -16.92 11.58
N MET A 262 3.37 -15.86 12.19
CA MET A 262 2.64 -15.09 13.19
C MET A 262 1.57 -14.20 12.54
N CYS A 263 1.94 -13.47 11.48
CA CYS A 263 1.01 -12.56 10.81
C CYS A 263 1.44 -12.28 9.36
N PRO A 264 0.53 -12.32 8.36
CA PRO A 264 0.86 -12.04 6.96
C PRO A 264 0.96 -10.55 6.63
N SER A 265 0.52 -9.65 7.51
CA SER A 265 0.24 -8.24 7.21
C SER A 265 1.46 -7.31 7.16
N PHE A 266 2.60 -7.76 6.61
CA PHE A 266 3.84 -6.98 6.53
C PHE A 266 4.54 -7.14 5.19
N SER A 267 5.18 -6.09 4.67
CA SER A 267 5.96 -6.15 3.43
C SER A 267 7.21 -7.02 3.57
N LEU A 268 7.52 -7.81 2.54
CA LEU A 268 8.77 -8.60 2.48
C LEU A 268 9.92 -7.80 1.87
N LEU A 269 11.13 -7.98 2.41
CA LEU A 269 12.38 -7.54 1.77
C LEU A 269 12.92 -8.66 0.88
N PHE A 270 13.01 -8.39 -0.43
CA PHE A 270 13.67 -9.24 -1.40
C PHE A 270 15.18 -9.25 -1.21
N GLY A 271 15.78 -8.09 -0.97
CA GLY A 271 17.21 -7.94 -0.75
C GLY A 271 17.66 -6.51 -0.97
N TYR A 272 18.96 -6.25 -0.83
CA TYR A 272 19.52 -4.93 -1.08
C TYR A 272 20.90 -4.97 -1.75
N TYR A 273 21.22 -3.91 -2.48
CA TYR A 273 22.51 -3.66 -3.12
C TYR A 273 23.12 -2.34 -2.66
N LEU A 274 24.44 -2.24 -2.82
CA LEU A 274 25.16 -0.98 -2.73
C LEU A 274 25.47 -0.48 -4.15
N CYS A 275 25.23 0.79 -4.39
CA CYS A 275 25.60 1.44 -5.65
C CYS A 275 26.56 2.58 -5.34
N LEU A 276 27.82 2.44 -5.78
CA LEU A 276 28.88 3.41 -5.47
C LEU A 276 28.72 4.70 -6.27
N GLU A 277 28.25 4.60 -7.51
CA GLU A 277 28.06 5.72 -8.43
C GLU A 277 26.60 5.78 -8.90
N SER A 278 25.74 6.36 -8.07
CA SER A 278 24.32 6.48 -8.41
C SER A 278 24.01 7.56 -9.43
N GLY A 279 24.87 8.57 -9.58
CA GLY A 279 24.58 9.76 -10.40
C GLY A 279 23.37 10.58 -9.94
N ILE A 280 22.79 10.29 -8.77
CA ILE A 280 21.60 10.95 -8.24
C ILE A 280 22.02 12.18 -7.41
N ASP A 281 21.49 13.35 -7.76
CA ASP A 281 21.72 14.57 -7.01
C ASP A 281 20.57 14.85 -6.05
N PHE A 282 20.69 14.34 -4.82
CA PHE A 282 19.68 14.56 -3.77
C PHE A 282 19.50 16.03 -3.39
N THR A 283 20.54 16.86 -3.51
CA THR A 283 20.44 18.28 -3.15
C THR A 283 19.51 19.05 -4.08
N LYS A 284 19.57 18.76 -5.38
CA LYS A 284 18.64 19.30 -6.37
C LYS A 284 17.21 18.81 -6.10
N MET A 285 17.05 17.54 -5.75
CA MET A 285 15.73 16.98 -5.46
C MET A 285 15.08 17.63 -4.24
N ASP A 286 15.84 17.91 -3.19
CA ASP A 286 15.35 18.61 -2.01
C ASP A 286 14.88 20.04 -2.35
N GLY A 287 15.53 20.70 -3.32
CA GLY A 287 15.07 21.97 -3.90
C GLY A 287 13.71 21.85 -4.58
N LEU A 288 13.52 20.81 -5.41
CA LEU A 288 12.26 20.54 -6.12
C LEU A 288 11.08 20.25 -5.19
N LYS A 289 11.34 19.79 -3.96
CA LYS A 289 10.29 19.64 -2.93
C LYS A 289 9.78 20.99 -2.44
N LYS A 290 10.67 21.99 -2.29
CA LYS A 290 10.42 23.27 -1.61
C LYS A 290 9.95 24.39 -2.54
N GLU A 291 10.33 24.40 -3.81
CA GLU A 291 10.12 25.51 -4.76
C GLU A 291 8.67 25.95 -5.03
N ARG A 292 7.63 25.20 -4.60
CA ARG A 292 6.22 25.64 -4.71
C ARG A 292 5.61 26.23 -3.43
N GLU A 293 6.22 26.05 -2.26
CA GLU A 293 5.70 26.65 -1.01
C GLU A 293 5.92 28.15 -0.93
N THR A 294 7.06 28.63 -1.43
CA THR A 294 7.43 30.06 -1.48
C THR A 294 6.51 30.86 -2.39
N ASN A 295 6.13 30.31 -3.55
CA ASN A 295 5.22 30.97 -4.48
C ASN A 295 3.76 31.02 -3.97
N SER A 296 3.34 30.04 -3.17
CA SER A 296 1.98 30.00 -2.61
C SER A 296 1.82 30.98 -1.43
N ARG A 297 2.85 31.08 -0.57
CA ARG A 297 2.88 32.04 0.55
C ARG A 297 3.12 33.48 0.10
N SER A 298 3.86 33.71 -0.99
CA SER A 298 4.08 35.07 -1.50
C SER A 298 2.80 35.69 -2.06
N ILE A 299 1.97 34.93 -2.78
CA ILE A 299 0.69 35.40 -3.32
C ILE A 299 -0.30 35.72 -2.19
N TYR A 300 -0.37 34.89 -1.15
CA TYR A 300 -1.24 35.14 0.01
C TYR A 300 -0.79 36.36 0.82
N ASN A 301 0.52 36.53 1.04
CA ASN A 301 1.06 37.69 1.76
C ASN A 301 0.97 38.98 0.95
N VAL A 302 1.06 38.93 -0.38
CA VAL A 302 0.82 40.09 -1.26
C VAL A 302 -0.65 40.48 -1.23
N ALA A 303 -1.58 39.52 -1.31
CA ALA A 303 -3.03 39.77 -1.23
C ALA A 303 -3.45 40.37 0.12
N VAL A 304 -2.93 39.85 1.23
CA VAL A 304 -3.20 40.35 2.59
C VAL A 304 -2.55 41.71 2.84
N LYS A 305 -1.37 41.99 2.26
CA LYS A 305 -0.78 43.35 2.29
C LYS A 305 -1.63 44.32 1.47
N SER A 306 -2.07 43.97 0.26
CA SER A 306 -2.92 44.84 -0.55
C SER A 306 -4.27 45.15 0.10
N LEU A 307 -4.87 44.19 0.82
CA LEU A 307 -6.12 44.40 1.56
C LEU A 307 -5.98 45.35 2.75
N LYS A 308 -4.79 45.41 3.39
CA LYS A 308 -4.50 46.39 4.45
C LYS A 308 -4.29 47.82 3.94
N TYR A 309 -4.00 48.00 2.64
CA TYR A 309 -3.85 49.33 2.03
C TYR A 309 -5.18 49.95 1.54
N PHE A 310 -6.30 49.21 1.60
CA PHE A 310 -7.62 49.69 1.16
C PHE A 310 -8.62 49.96 2.29
N MET A 311 -8.23 49.80 3.56
CA MET A 311 -9.05 50.25 4.69
C MET A 311 -8.57 51.64 5.14
N PRO A 312 -9.38 52.71 5.06
CA PRO A 312 -9.02 54.00 5.60
C PRO A 312 -9.02 53.94 7.12
N ASP A 313 -7.91 54.32 7.75
CA ASP A 313 -7.82 54.47 9.21
C ASP A 313 -8.44 55.82 9.61
N GLU A 314 -9.46 55.79 10.45
CA GLU A 314 -10.44 56.86 10.64
C GLU A 314 -9.98 57.98 11.59
N LYS A 315 -8.68 58.11 11.89
CA LYS A 315 -8.24 58.96 13.02
C LYS A 315 -7.16 60.01 12.81
N THR A 316 -6.62 60.23 11.60
CA THR A 316 -5.76 61.43 11.41
C THR A 316 -5.90 62.03 10.01
N GLY A 317 -6.55 63.19 9.93
CA GLY A 317 -6.69 63.99 8.71
C GLY A 317 -5.40 64.73 8.33
N LYS A 318 -4.36 64.00 7.93
CA LYS A 318 -3.18 64.60 7.27
C LYS A 318 -2.77 63.78 6.05
N LYS A 319 -2.92 64.38 4.86
CA LYS A 319 -2.37 63.86 3.60
C LYS A 319 -0.85 64.01 3.64
N ALA A 320 -0.13 62.90 3.78
CA ALA A 320 1.27 62.82 3.46
C ALA A 320 1.47 61.58 2.56
N PHE A 321 1.91 61.81 1.32
CA PHE A 321 2.48 60.76 0.49
C PHE A 321 3.90 60.47 1.00
N PRO A 322 4.23 59.26 1.50
CA PRO A 322 5.62 58.90 1.70
C PRO A 322 6.21 58.47 0.36
N ALA A 323 7.33 59.10 -0.01
CA ALA A 323 8.16 58.67 -1.11
C ALA A 323 8.63 57.22 -0.87
N VAL A 324 8.44 56.35 -1.86
CA VAL A 324 9.00 55.00 -1.86
C VAL A 324 10.51 55.12 -2.07
N ALA A 325 11.28 54.99 -0.99
CA ALA A 325 12.70 54.71 -1.11
C ALA A 325 12.86 53.28 -1.64
N MET A 326 13.44 53.15 -2.85
CA MET A 326 13.90 51.85 -3.35
C MET A 326 15.00 51.33 -2.41
N PRO A 327 14.94 50.09 -1.92
CA PRO A 327 16.04 49.51 -1.17
C PRO A 327 17.27 49.44 -2.07
N SER A 328 18.38 50.01 -1.61
CA SER A 328 19.69 49.80 -2.22
C SER A 328 20.06 48.32 -2.16
N ALA A 329 20.85 47.87 -3.12
CA ALA A 329 21.22 46.47 -3.35
C ALA A 329 22.19 45.90 -2.29
N LEU A 330 21.84 45.98 -0.99
CA LEU A 330 22.73 45.58 0.10
C LEU A 330 22.14 44.68 1.19
N ASP A 331 20.93 44.15 1.06
CA ASP A 331 20.36 43.20 2.04
C ASP A 331 19.84 41.90 1.41
N LEU A 332 20.66 41.30 0.55
CA LEU A 332 20.51 39.90 0.14
C LEU A 332 21.77 39.12 0.56
N LYS A 333 21.90 38.82 1.86
CA LYS A 333 22.74 37.71 2.32
C LYS A 333 22.05 36.39 1.93
N ILE A 334 22.15 36.05 0.65
CA ILE A 334 22.12 34.66 0.22
C ILE A 334 23.29 34.00 0.93
N ALA A 335 22.99 33.02 1.78
CA ALA A 335 24.00 32.15 2.33
C ALA A 335 24.55 31.27 1.19
N THR A 336 25.44 31.83 0.38
CA THR A 336 26.42 31.06 -0.37
C THR A 336 27.38 30.48 0.66
N MET A 337 27.14 29.24 1.06
CA MET A 337 28.17 28.42 1.68
C MET A 337 29.18 28.03 0.59
N ASP A 338 29.96 29.01 0.12
CA ASP A 338 31.27 28.72 -0.44
C ASP A 338 32.14 28.26 0.72
N LYS A 339 32.32 26.94 0.85
CA LYS A 339 33.31 26.39 1.76
C LYS A 339 34.69 26.78 1.22
N GLU A 340 35.32 27.73 1.89
CA GLU A 340 36.76 27.91 1.86
C GLU A 340 37.43 26.56 2.15
N TYR A 341 38.17 26.08 1.16
CA TYR A 341 38.99 24.89 1.25
C TYR A 341 40.28 25.27 1.98
N THR A 342 40.30 25.09 3.30
CA THR A 342 41.55 25.06 4.07
C THR A 342 41.83 23.65 4.55
N ASP A 343 42.93 23.13 3.99
CA ASP A 343 43.64 21.90 4.27
C ASP A 343 43.65 21.51 5.75
N ASN A 344 43.00 20.39 6.06
CA ASN A 344 43.29 19.58 7.25
C ASN A 344 43.40 18.12 6.80
N LYS A 345 44.63 17.61 6.80
CA LYS A 345 45.01 16.20 6.62
C LYS A 345 43.92 15.20 7.09
N GLY A 346 43.34 14.49 6.13
CA GLY A 346 42.97 13.07 6.25
C GLY A 346 41.81 12.66 7.18
N LYS A 347 40.93 13.55 7.63
CA LYS A 347 39.67 13.14 8.28
C LYS A 347 38.55 13.08 7.25
N ILE A 348 38.12 11.86 6.90
CA ILE A 348 36.93 11.64 6.07
C ILE A 348 35.74 12.21 6.84
N ASP A 349 35.03 13.17 6.25
CA ASP A 349 33.76 13.65 6.79
C ASP A 349 32.72 12.54 6.65
N LYS A 350 32.40 11.89 7.77
CA LYS A 350 31.42 10.79 7.83
C LYS A 350 30.01 11.22 7.41
N ASN A 351 29.70 12.51 7.40
CA ASN A 351 28.39 13.02 7.01
C ASN A 351 28.31 13.41 5.52
N GLU A 352 29.43 13.35 4.79
CA GLU A 352 29.48 13.74 3.39
C GLU A 352 28.79 12.71 2.50
N TYR A 353 28.05 13.19 1.49
CA TYR A 353 27.47 12.38 0.42
C TYR A 353 28.39 12.40 -0.80
N LYS A 354 28.91 11.23 -1.21
CA LYS A 354 29.79 11.09 -2.39
C LYS A 354 29.17 10.31 -3.54
N GLY A 355 27.84 10.37 -3.69
CA GLY A 355 27.15 9.66 -4.78
C GLY A 355 26.76 8.21 -4.49
N LYS A 356 27.09 7.69 -3.30
CA LYS A 356 26.79 6.31 -2.87
C LYS A 356 25.35 6.17 -2.37
N VAL A 357 24.68 5.10 -2.76
CA VAL A 357 23.29 4.81 -2.33
C VAL A 357 23.11 3.35 -1.95
N LEU A 358 22.18 3.13 -1.02
CA LEU A 358 21.64 1.82 -0.70
C LEU A 358 20.38 1.62 -1.53
N VAL A 359 20.24 0.48 -2.18
CA VAL A 359 19.05 0.14 -2.96
C VAL A 359 18.43 -1.10 -2.37
N ALA A 360 17.28 -0.95 -1.70
CA ALA A 360 16.52 -2.08 -1.16
C ALA A 360 15.30 -2.38 -2.03
N MET A 361 14.95 -3.65 -2.11
CA MET A 361 13.83 -4.14 -2.89
C MET A 361 12.81 -4.78 -1.97
N THR A 362 11.61 -4.22 -1.89
CA THR A 362 10.54 -4.78 -1.06
C THR A 362 9.32 -5.13 -1.90
N GLU A 363 8.43 -5.94 -1.35
CA GLU A 363 7.12 -6.15 -1.93
C GLU A 363 6.37 -4.83 -2.12
N ALA A 364 5.66 -4.69 -3.24
CA ALA A 364 4.80 -3.54 -3.50
C ALA A 364 3.34 -3.87 -3.21
N SER A 365 2.66 -2.91 -2.59
CA SER A 365 1.22 -2.91 -2.39
C SER A 365 0.53 -2.22 -3.58
N THR A 366 -0.77 -2.45 -3.72
CA THR A 366 -1.55 -1.84 -4.81
C THR A 366 -1.90 -0.39 -4.49
N TYR A 367 -2.34 -0.14 -3.24
CA TYR A 367 -2.83 1.15 -2.78
C TYR A 367 -2.33 1.47 -1.37
N SER A 368 -2.29 2.74 -0.99
CA SER A 368 -2.41 3.10 0.42
C SER A 368 -3.84 2.84 0.90
N LEU A 369 -4.07 2.64 2.19
CA LEU A 369 -5.42 2.47 2.73
C LEU A 369 -6.36 3.62 2.35
N PHE A 370 -5.83 4.85 2.33
CA PHE A 370 -6.60 6.04 1.99
C PHE A 370 -6.94 6.07 0.50
N THR A 371 -6.02 5.69 -0.38
CA THR A 371 -6.29 5.57 -1.82
C THR A 371 -7.28 4.44 -2.11
N TRP A 372 -7.19 3.32 -1.39
CA TRP A 372 -8.14 2.21 -1.48
C TRP A 372 -9.56 2.66 -1.13
N ALA A 373 -9.70 3.49 -0.08
CA ALA A 373 -10.96 4.08 0.35
C ALA A 373 -11.31 5.42 -0.36
N SER A 374 -10.69 5.73 -1.50
CA SER A 374 -10.92 6.99 -2.23
C SER A 374 -11.35 6.77 -3.67
N LYS A 375 -12.08 7.75 -4.22
CA LYS A 375 -12.46 7.77 -5.64
C LYS A 375 -11.28 8.15 -6.52
N VAL A 376 -10.71 7.23 -7.27
CA VAL A 376 -9.58 7.51 -8.16
C VAL A 376 -10.07 7.61 -9.61
N TYR A 377 -9.60 8.64 -10.31
CA TYR A 377 -9.94 8.91 -11.71
C TYR A 377 -8.67 8.90 -12.56
N GLN A 378 -8.77 8.30 -13.74
CA GLN A 378 -7.77 8.33 -14.78
C GLN A 378 -8.24 9.26 -15.90
N THR A 379 -7.45 10.27 -16.22
CA THR A 379 -7.74 11.21 -17.30
C THR A 379 -7.33 10.59 -18.64
N GLU A 380 -8.29 10.33 -19.51
CA GLU A 380 -8.11 9.88 -20.89
C GLU A 380 -8.58 11.01 -21.82
N GLY A 381 -7.64 11.90 -22.17
CA GLY A 381 -7.94 13.11 -22.94
C GLY A 381 -8.84 14.08 -22.16
N ASN A 382 -10.06 14.34 -22.65
CA ASN A 382 -11.05 15.20 -21.98
C ASN A 382 -12.02 14.43 -21.06
N ILE A 383 -11.89 13.11 -20.97
CA ILE A 383 -12.77 12.25 -20.18
C ILE A 383 -12.01 11.77 -18.95
N ASN A 384 -12.62 11.90 -17.77
CA ASN A 384 -12.11 11.29 -16.55
C ASN A 384 -12.85 9.98 -16.30
N ARG A 385 -12.17 8.84 -16.49
CA ARG A 385 -12.72 7.53 -16.17
C ARG A 385 -12.44 7.20 -14.71
N MET A 386 -13.48 6.89 -13.95
CA MET A 386 -13.31 6.40 -12.58
C MET A 386 -12.71 4.99 -12.63
N ILE A 387 -11.57 4.80 -11.98
CA ILE A 387 -10.87 3.51 -11.88
C ILE A 387 -11.01 2.86 -10.50
N ASN A 388 -11.30 3.65 -9.46
CA ASN A 388 -11.64 3.14 -8.13
C ASN A 388 -12.83 3.95 -7.58
N THR A 389 -13.84 3.26 -7.06
CA THR A 389 -15.02 3.89 -6.43
C THR A 389 -14.75 4.28 -4.98
N GLY A 390 -13.80 3.62 -4.31
CA GLY A 390 -13.51 3.77 -2.87
C GLY A 390 -14.61 3.23 -1.95
N LEU A 391 -15.69 2.65 -2.48
CA LEU A 391 -16.81 2.16 -1.71
C LEU A 391 -16.61 0.68 -1.36
N HIS A 392 -16.59 0.39 -0.06
CA HIS A 392 -16.38 -0.96 0.48
C HIS A 392 -17.44 -1.28 1.54
N SER A 393 -17.83 -2.55 1.61
CA SER A 393 -18.83 -3.10 2.54
C SER A 393 -18.33 -3.10 3.99
N GLU A 394 -19.28 -3.20 4.94
CA GLU A 394 -18.97 -3.31 6.37
C GLU A 394 -18.01 -4.48 6.65
N LYS A 395 -18.25 -5.64 6.02
CA LYS A 395 -17.44 -6.84 6.21
C LYS A 395 -15.99 -6.64 5.75
N GLU A 396 -15.77 -6.02 4.60
CA GLU A 396 -14.42 -5.71 4.09
C GLU A 396 -13.66 -4.81 5.06
N TRP A 397 -14.29 -3.77 5.59
CA TRP A 397 -13.69 -2.90 6.60
C TRP A 397 -13.30 -3.65 7.87
N PHE A 398 -14.19 -4.48 8.42
CA PHE A 398 -13.88 -5.26 9.62
C PHE A 398 -12.72 -6.24 9.40
N ILE A 399 -12.61 -6.84 8.22
CA ILE A 399 -11.47 -7.71 7.85
C ILE A 399 -10.17 -6.91 7.82
N ILE A 400 -10.16 -5.73 7.21
CA ILE A 400 -8.96 -4.87 7.17
C ILE A 400 -8.57 -4.43 8.58
N PHE A 401 -9.51 -3.99 9.41
CA PHE A 401 -9.22 -3.61 10.79
C PHE A 401 -8.76 -4.79 11.65
N PHE A 402 -9.30 -5.98 11.44
CA PHE A 402 -8.81 -7.20 12.08
C PHE A 402 -7.34 -7.45 11.74
N GLN A 403 -6.99 -7.39 10.45
CA GLN A 403 -5.62 -7.60 9.99
C GLN A 403 -4.65 -6.53 10.55
N ILE A 404 -5.09 -5.28 10.67
CA ILE A 404 -4.30 -4.19 11.29
C ILE A 404 -4.11 -4.44 12.80
N LEU A 405 -5.16 -4.82 13.55
CA LEU A 405 -5.04 -5.13 14.99
C LEU A 405 -4.05 -6.26 15.22
N VAL A 406 -4.17 -7.35 14.45
CA VAL A 406 -3.29 -8.51 14.56
C VAL A 406 -1.85 -8.15 14.21
N ALA A 407 -1.63 -7.31 13.20
CA ALA A 407 -0.31 -6.81 12.85
C ALA A 407 0.31 -5.98 13.98
N LEU A 408 -0.42 -5.02 14.54
CA LEU A 408 0.05 -4.21 15.67
C LEU A 408 0.30 -5.07 16.92
N TYR A 409 -0.53 -6.07 17.17
CA TYR A 409 -0.30 -7.02 18.26
C TYR A 409 0.97 -7.86 18.03
N SER A 410 1.23 -8.28 16.79
CA SER A 410 2.47 -8.97 16.43
C SER A 410 3.69 -8.07 16.68
N MET A 411 3.61 -6.77 16.32
CA MET A 411 4.66 -5.79 16.62
C MET A 411 4.86 -5.57 18.12
N GLN A 412 3.79 -5.66 18.92
CA GLN A 412 3.88 -5.62 20.38
C GLN A 412 4.66 -6.82 20.93
N LEU A 413 4.42 -8.03 20.41
CA LEU A 413 5.14 -9.23 20.83
C LEU A 413 6.61 -9.21 20.42
N THR A 414 6.93 -8.62 19.26
CA THR A 414 8.31 -8.48 18.77
C THR A 414 8.98 -7.17 19.15
N ASN A 415 8.35 -6.37 20.03
CA ASN A 415 8.86 -5.07 20.49
C ASN A 415 9.36 -4.19 19.33
N THR A 416 8.55 -3.98 18.30
CA THR A 416 8.91 -3.17 17.12
C THR A 416 8.06 -1.91 17.02
N VAL A 417 8.70 -0.77 16.79
CA VAL A 417 8.06 0.56 16.73
C VAL A 417 8.43 1.28 15.45
N ILE A 418 7.41 1.85 14.81
CA ILE A 418 7.55 2.86 13.76
C ILE A 418 7.16 4.19 14.38
N ASN A 419 8.10 5.12 14.50
CA ASN A 419 7.82 6.43 15.07
C ASN A 419 6.97 7.27 14.11
N ASN A 420 6.03 8.05 14.67
CA ASN A 420 5.02 8.80 13.92
C ASN A 420 4.12 7.92 12.99
N PHE A 421 3.75 6.74 13.48
CA PHE A 421 2.84 5.84 12.76
C PHE A 421 1.47 6.47 12.51
N SER A 422 0.96 6.30 11.29
CA SER A 422 -0.41 6.69 10.91
C SER A 422 -0.96 5.78 9.81
N LEU A 423 -2.30 5.65 9.74
CA LEU A 423 -2.95 4.83 8.72
C LEU A 423 -2.62 5.27 7.29
N GLU A 424 -2.64 6.57 7.02
CA GLU A 424 -2.36 7.10 5.68
C GLU A 424 -0.96 6.73 5.20
N ARG A 425 0.02 6.71 6.11
CA ARG A 425 1.45 6.68 5.77
C ARG A 425 2.07 5.30 5.88
N ASN A 426 1.49 4.40 6.66
CA ASN A 426 2.08 3.11 7.02
C ASN A 426 1.20 1.90 6.72
N VAL A 427 -0.08 2.11 6.39
CA VAL A 427 -1.00 1.01 6.08
C VAL A 427 -1.38 1.03 4.60
N TYR A 428 -1.15 -0.11 3.96
CA TYR A 428 -1.34 -0.31 2.53
C TYR A 428 -2.27 -1.49 2.29
N ILE A 429 -2.88 -1.51 1.11
CA ILE A 429 -3.75 -2.58 0.66
C ILE A 429 -3.15 -3.22 -0.57
N LYS A 430 -3.01 -4.54 -0.51
CA LYS A 430 -2.63 -5.37 -1.64
C LYS A 430 -3.86 -6.14 -2.11
N ASP A 431 -4.18 -5.97 -3.39
CA ASP A 431 -5.24 -6.74 -4.04
C ASP A 431 -4.74 -8.16 -4.33
N LEU A 432 -5.58 -9.14 -4.04
CA LEU A 432 -5.33 -10.55 -4.27
C LEU A 432 -6.18 -11.01 -5.45
N ASN A 433 -5.56 -11.75 -6.37
CA ASN A 433 -6.28 -12.35 -7.49
C ASN A 433 -7.12 -13.53 -6.97
N LEU A 434 -8.43 -13.32 -6.77
CA LEU A 434 -9.36 -14.38 -6.40
C LEU A 434 -9.63 -15.26 -7.64
N SER A 435 -9.10 -16.48 -7.65
CA SER A 435 -9.20 -17.40 -8.79
C SER A 435 -10.45 -18.30 -8.77
N ASN A 436 -11.21 -18.36 -7.67
CA ASN A 436 -12.25 -19.37 -7.47
C ASN A 436 -13.61 -18.77 -7.07
N SER A 437 -14.70 -19.49 -7.39
CA SER A 437 -16.09 -19.14 -7.04
C SER A 437 -16.43 -19.34 -5.56
N THR A 438 -15.61 -20.12 -4.82
CA THR A 438 -15.72 -20.29 -3.37
C THR A 438 -14.72 -19.38 -2.68
N THR A 439 -15.23 -18.56 -1.76
CA THR A 439 -14.41 -17.67 -0.94
C THR A 439 -13.59 -18.53 0.02
N SER A 440 -12.27 -18.52 -0.13
CA SER A 440 -11.33 -19.16 0.80
C SER A 440 -11.19 -18.31 2.07
N HIS A 441 -10.49 -18.80 3.09
CA HIS A 441 -10.31 -18.04 4.34
C HIS A 441 -8.95 -18.28 4.99
N TRP A 442 -8.54 -17.37 5.86
CA TRP A 442 -7.40 -17.53 6.77
C TRP A 442 -7.88 -17.89 8.16
N LYS A 443 -7.08 -18.67 8.88
CA LYS A 443 -7.31 -18.97 10.29
C LYS A 443 -6.25 -18.26 11.14
N TYR A 444 -6.67 -17.50 12.14
CA TYR A 444 -5.79 -16.85 13.11
C TYR A 444 -6.07 -17.41 14.49
N CYS A 445 -5.06 -18.01 15.14
CA CYS A 445 -5.13 -18.43 16.53
C CYS A 445 -4.48 -17.35 17.40
N VAL A 446 -5.29 -16.53 18.08
CA VAL A 446 -4.81 -15.41 18.91
C VAL A 446 -5.05 -15.73 20.38
N LYS A 447 -3.97 -15.90 21.16
CA LYS A 447 -4.01 -16.32 22.57
C LYS A 447 -4.92 -17.55 22.80
N GLY A 448 -4.80 -18.53 21.91
CA GLY A 448 -5.58 -19.78 21.93
C GLY A 448 -6.96 -19.74 21.30
N ILE A 449 -7.50 -18.57 20.94
CA ILE A 449 -8.83 -18.46 20.30
C ILE A 449 -8.69 -18.43 18.78
N ASP A 450 -9.46 -19.27 18.09
CA ASP A 450 -9.50 -19.34 16.64
C ASP A 450 -10.46 -18.30 16.02
N TYR A 451 -9.96 -17.54 15.06
CA TYR A 451 -10.69 -16.57 14.24
C TYR A 451 -10.60 -16.98 12.75
N TYR A 452 -11.72 -16.94 12.06
CA TYR A 452 -11.88 -17.35 10.67
C TYR A 452 -12.15 -16.11 9.81
N ILE A 453 -11.15 -15.68 9.05
CA ILE A 453 -11.17 -14.44 8.28
C ILE A 453 -11.38 -14.76 6.80
N PRO A 454 -12.52 -14.41 6.20
CA PRO A 454 -12.76 -14.70 4.80
C PRO A 454 -11.84 -13.87 3.90
N ASN A 455 -11.32 -14.49 2.84
CA ASN A 455 -10.52 -13.82 1.83
C ASN A 455 -11.42 -13.09 0.83
N MET A 456 -11.63 -11.80 1.06
CA MET A 456 -12.39 -10.91 0.17
C MET A 456 -11.52 -10.28 -0.94
N GLY A 457 -10.29 -10.75 -1.14
CA GLY A 457 -9.39 -10.22 -2.16
C GLY A 457 -8.49 -9.07 -1.69
N PHE A 458 -8.46 -8.79 -0.38
CA PHE A 458 -7.65 -7.69 0.18
C PHE A 458 -6.77 -8.17 1.34
N LEU A 459 -5.50 -7.79 1.29
CA LEU A 459 -4.53 -7.95 2.37
C LEU A 459 -4.04 -6.57 2.82
N ALA A 460 -4.24 -6.24 4.09
CA ALA A 460 -3.65 -5.08 4.74
C ALA A 460 -2.17 -5.37 5.02
N VAL A 461 -1.29 -4.43 4.65
CA VAL A 461 0.16 -4.56 4.77
C VAL A 461 0.71 -3.33 5.47
N ILE A 462 1.47 -3.55 6.55
CA ILE A 462 2.22 -2.51 7.25
C ILE A 462 3.59 -2.35 6.60
N ASP A 463 3.97 -1.09 6.35
CA ASP A 463 5.25 -0.71 5.77
C ASP A 463 5.84 0.51 6.50
N SER A 464 7.17 0.60 6.56
CA SER A 464 7.86 1.72 7.20
C SER A 464 7.66 3.04 6.45
N ASN A 465 7.58 2.99 5.10
CA ASN A 465 7.58 4.14 4.18
C ASN A 465 8.74 5.15 4.39
N TYR A 466 9.70 4.82 5.26
CA TYR A 466 10.90 5.58 5.59
C TYR A 466 10.71 7.09 5.89
N ARG A 467 9.55 7.49 6.42
CA ARG A 467 9.18 8.91 6.53
C ARG A 467 9.99 9.70 7.55
N ASP A 468 10.23 10.97 7.26
CA ASP A 468 10.89 11.90 8.18
C ASP A 468 10.00 12.27 9.35
N LEU A 469 10.63 12.48 10.50
CA LEU A 469 9.98 13.02 11.69
C LEU A 469 9.80 14.54 11.51
N GLU A 470 8.75 15.11 12.11
CA GLU A 470 8.32 16.50 11.87
C GLU A 470 9.28 17.57 12.42
N ASP A 471 10.39 17.16 13.03
CA ASP A 471 11.48 18.06 13.34
C ASP A 471 12.18 18.50 12.05
N ASN A 472 12.24 19.82 11.83
CA ASN A 472 12.82 20.53 10.67
C ASN A 472 14.31 20.24 10.37
N THR A 473 14.87 19.11 10.80
CA THR A 473 16.25 18.70 10.59
C THR A 473 16.35 17.58 9.57
N PRO A 474 17.17 17.73 8.50
CA PRO A 474 17.34 16.71 7.48
C PRO A 474 17.89 15.41 8.09
N THR A 475 17.22 14.29 7.80
CA THR A 475 17.39 13.03 8.52
C THR A 475 18.69 12.26 8.21
N TYR A 476 19.53 12.78 7.31
CA TYR A 476 20.82 12.16 6.95
C TYR A 476 22.00 12.63 7.80
N ILE A 477 21.79 13.62 8.66
CA ILE A 477 22.84 14.13 9.55
C ILE A 477 22.81 13.27 10.82
N VAL A 478 23.70 12.29 10.93
CA VAL A 478 23.86 11.51 12.16
C VAL A 478 25.06 12.04 12.94
N GLU A 479 24.77 12.83 13.97
CA GLU A 479 25.49 12.78 15.26
C GLU A 479 24.77 13.58 16.37
N LYS A 480 23.44 13.70 16.34
CA LYS A 480 22.74 14.20 17.53
C LYS A 480 22.47 13.05 18.48
N LYS A 481 23.09 13.10 19.67
CA LYS A 481 22.80 12.23 20.82
C LYS A 481 21.31 12.18 21.21
N ASP A 482 20.51 13.13 20.70
CA ASP A 482 19.12 13.36 21.13
C ASP A 482 18.08 13.26 19.99
N ALA A 483 18.47 12.89 18.76
CA ALA A 483 17.50 12.74 17.67
C ALA A 483 16.75 11.40 17.78
N LEU A 484 15.42 11.44 17.83
CA LEU A 484 14.60 10.23 17.81
C LEU A 484 14.79 9.50 16.46
N PRO A 485 15.15 8.22 16.46
CA PRO A 485 15.27 7.45 15.23
C PRO A 485 13.92 7.19 14.56
N LYS A 486 13.90 6.90 13.27
CA LYS A 486 12.65 6.57 12.54
C LYS A 486 12.00 5.28 13.04
N MET A 487 12.83 4.31 13.42
CA MET A 487 12.41 3.00 13.92
C MET A 487 13.19 2.62 15.18
N MET A 488 12.50 1.92 16.06
CA MET A 488 13.04 1.36 17.30
C MET A 488 12.54 -0.06 17.45
N GLY A 489 13.26 -0.86 18.23
CA GLY A 489 12.75 -2.15 18.66
C GLY A 489 13.82 -3.05 19.24
N GLU A 490 13.53 -4.35 19.35
CA GLU A 490 14.53 -5.32 19.84
C GLU A 490 15.83 -5.31 19.04
N PHE A 491 15.77 -4.96 17.75
CA PHE A 491 16.93 -4.82 16.87
C PHE A 491 17.76 -3.53 17.08
N VAL A 492 17.30 -2.62 17.95
CA VAL A 492 17.99 -1.37 18.33
C VAL A 492 17.95 -1.30 19.85
N GLU A 493 19.02 -1.66 20.57
CA GLU A 493 19.10 -1.71 22.05
C GLU A 493 18.32 -0.56 22.76
N SER A 494 17.03 -0.77 23.06
CA SER A 494 16.08 0.26 23.53
C SER A 494 15.37 -0.22 24.79
N LYS A 495 14.94 0.71 25.64
CA LYS A 495 14.24 0.40 26.90
C LYS A 495 12.83 -0.14 26.62
N GLU A 496 12.52 -1.32 27.17
CA GLU A 496 11.27 -2.04 26.93
C GLU A 496 9.99 -1.25 27.31
N SER A 497 10.04 -0.46 28.39
CA SER A 497 8.87 0.31 28.85
C SER A 497 8.45 1.41 27.87
N GLU A 498 9.43 2.07 27.25
CA GLU A 498 9.19 3.14 26.26
C GLU A 498 8.64 2.57 24.95
N ILE A 499 9.15 1.39 24.55
CA ILE A 499 8.65 0.66 23.39
C ILE A 499 7.17 0.35 23.52
N LYS A 500 6.74 -0.24 24.65
CA LYS A 500 5.32 -0.60 24.85
C LYS A 500 4.38 0.60 24.75
N ASP A 501 4.79 1.74 25.29
CA ASP A 501 4.02 2.98 25.24
C ASP A 501 3.90 3.51 23.81
N ASN A 502 5.00 3.50 23.07
CA ASN A 502 5.01 3.91 21.66
C ASN A 502 4.17 2.98 20.79
N ILE A 503 4.24 1.66 20.97
CA ILE A 503 3.38 0.70 20.26
C ILE A 503 1.90 0.95 20.56
N PHE A 504 1.56 1.22 21.81
CA PHE A 504 0.18 1.53 22.17
C PHE A 504 -0.29 2.87 21.58
N ASN A 505 0.60 3.84 21.42
CA ASN A 505 0.29 5.06 20.67
C ASN A 505 0.09 4.80 19.17
N MET A 506 0.80 3.83 18.58
CA MET A 506 0.53 3.39 17.20
C MET A 506 -0.89 2.84 17.08
N LEU A 507 -1.36 2.05 18.05
CA LEU A 507 -2.75 1.57 18.11
C LEU A 507 -3.75 2.72 18.20
N LYS A 508 -3.51 3.70 19.08
CA LYS A 508 -4.36 4.90 19.21
C LYS A 508 -4.50 5.62 17.88
N ASN A 509 -3.38 5.87 17.20
CA ASN A 509 -3.37 6.54 15.90
C ASN A 509 -4.06 5.71 14.82
N ALA A 510 -3.93 4.38 14.85
CA ALA A 510 -4.55 3.48 13.88
C ALA A 510 -6.09 3.45 14.00
N PHE A 511 -6.62 3.53 15.22
CA PHE A 511 -8.06 3.40 15.49
C PHE A 511 -8.75 4.72 15.83
N ASP A 512 -8.10 5.86 15.56
CA ASP A 512 -8.74 7.17 15.69
C ASP A 512 -9.82 7.35 14.60
N PRO A 513 -11.10 7.56 14.95
CA PRO A 513 -12.16 7.85 13.98
C PRO A 513 -11.89 9.13 13.18
N ASN A 514 -11.06 10.05 13.68
CA ASN A 514 -10.68 11.29 12.97
C ASN A 514 -9.85 11.03 11.70
N ASN A 515 -9.30 9.83 11.52
CA ASN A 515 -8.66 9.43 10.27
C ASN A 515 -9.60 9.51 9.06
N PHE A 516 -10.93 9.45 9.28
CA PHE A 516 -11.96 9.51 8.23
C PHE A 516 -12.86 10.75 8.38
N ASN A 517 -12.26 11.88 8.76
CA ASN A 517 -12.94 13.16 8.96
C ASN A 517 -13.29 13.88 7.63
N ILE A 518 -13.69 15.15 7.73
CA ILE A 518 -14.02 16.00 6.57
C ILE A 518 -12.79 16.20 5.66
N ASP A 519 -11.58 16.26 6.19
CA ASP A 519 -10.37 16.42 5.38
C ASP A 519 -10.13 15.22 4.48
N PHE A 520 -10.35 14.00 4.99
CA PHE A 520 -10.33 12.78 4.20
C PHE A 520 -11.35 12.82 3.06
N ILE A 521 -12.57 13.30 3.32
CA ILE A 521 -13.61 13.47 2.29
C ILE A 521 -13.22 14.54 1.26
N ASN A 522 -12.63 15.65 1.72
CA ASN A 522 -12.19 16.75 0.86
C ASN A 522 -11.09 16.33 -0.11
N ILE A 523 -10.25 15.35 0.25
CA ILE A 523 -9.26 14.75 -0.67
C ILE A 523 -9.84 13.60 -1.51
N GLY A 524 -11.16 13.42 -1.52
CA GLY A 524 -11.89 12.44 -2.33
C GLY A 524 -12.02 11.06 -1.70
N GLY A 525 -11.80 10.96 -0.39
CA GLY A 525 -12.10 9.80 0.41
C GLY A 525 -13.60 9.53 0.53
N VAL A 526 -13.95 8.25 0.61
CA VAL A 526 -15.32 7.78 0.85
C VAL A 526 -15.40 7.32 2.29
N LYS A 527 -16.25 7.98 3.07
CA LYS A 527 -16.41 7.67 4.49
C LYS A 527 -16.84 6.20 4.68
N PRO A 528 -16.23 5.47 5.62
CA PRO A 528 -16.67 4.12 5.98
C PRO A 528 -18.16 4.07 6.41
N PRO A 529 -18.82 2.90 6.32
CA PRO A 529 -20.18 2.72 6.83
C PRO A 529 -20.32 3.12 8.31
N GLU A 530 -21.53 3.53 8.71
CA GLU A 530 -21.78 4.05 10.05
C GLU A 530 -21.42 3.07 11.16
N LYS A 531 -21.72 1.76 10.99
CA LYS A 531 -21.33 0.73 11.96
C LYS A 531 -19.82 0.66 12.16
N VAL A 532 -19.03 0.88 11.12
CA VAL A 532 -17.56 0.88 11.18
C VAL A 532 -17.08 2.10 11.95
N ILE A 533 -17.66 3.28 11.72
CA ILE A 533 -17.33 4.50 12.48
C ILE A 533 -17.71 4.37 13.96
N ASN A 534 -18.86 3.76 14.25
CA ASN A 534 -19.28 3.50 15.63
C ASN A 534 -18.33 2.51 16.32
N PHE A 535 -17.90 1.47 15.60
CA PHE A 535 -16.87 0.55 16.04
C PHE A 535 -15.56 1.29 16.39
N LEU A 536 -15.02 2.10 15.47
CA LEU A 536 -13.80 2.91 15.68
C LEU A 536 -13.95 3.86 16.88
N THR A 537 -15.10 4.49 17.03
CA THR A 537 -15.37 5.38 18.17
C THR A 537 -15.38 4.63 19.49
N THR A 538 -15.92 3.41 19.51
CA THR A 538 -16.02 2.60 20.74
C THR A 538 -14.66 2.06 21.15
N ILE A 539 -13.92 1.47 20.21
CA ILE A 539 -12.58 0.96 20.48
C ILE A 539 -11.62 2.08 20.87
N SER A 540 -11.68 3.25 20.21
CA SER A 540 -10.83 4.41 20.53
C SER A 540 -11.05 4.91 21.97
N LYS A 541 -12.32 4.97 22.43
CA LYS A 541 -12.65 5.34 23.82
C LYS A 541 -12.05 4.36 24.83
N ASP A 542 -12.19 3.06 24.58
CA ASP A 542 -11.64 2.03 25.45
C ASP A 542 -10.11 2.07 25.49
N ILE A 543 -9.45 2.27 24.33
CA ILE A 543 -7.99 2.47 24.23
C ILE A 543 -7.55 3.70 25.03
N GLY A 544 -8.34 4.78 25.01
CA GLY A 544 -8.06 5.99 25.80
C GLY A 544 -8.06 5.75 27.32
N SER A 545 -8.83 4.78 27.79
CA SER A 545 -9.00 4.46 29.22
C SER A 545 -8.11 3.32 29.75
N ASP A 546 -7.41 2.59 28.87
CA ASP A 546 -6.66 1.39 29.25
C ASP A 546 -5.29 1.69 29.84
N THR A 547 -5.00 1.04 30.96
CA THR A 547 -3.74 1.10 31.70
C THR A 547 -2.85 -0.11 31.46
N THR A 548 -3.41 -1.23 31.00
CA THR A 548 -2.70 -2.51 30.77
C THR A 548 -1.91 -2.50 29.46
N LYS A 549 -2.37 -1.73 28.47
CA LYS A 549 -1.75 -1.53 27.16
C LYS A 549 -1.55 -2.83 26.37
N ASP A 550 -2.38 -3.86 26.59
CA ASP A 550 -2.31 -5.14 25.89
C ASP A 550 -3.26 -5.17 24.68
N ILE A 551 -2.69 -5.16 23.47
CA ILE A 551 -3.47 -5.08 22.22
C ILE A 551 -4.34 -6.33 22.03
N GLY A 552 -3.90 -7.49 22.53
CA GLY A 552 -4.60 -8.76 22.36
C GLY A 552 -5.98 -8.79 23.01
N ILE A 553 -6.23 -7.96 24.03
CA ILE A 553 -7.55 -7.83 24.70
C ILE A 553 -8.59 -7.26 23.73
N TYR A 554 -8.20 -6.30 22.90
CA TYR A 554 -9.10 -5.65 21.95
C TYR A 554 -9.54 -6.59 20.82
N ILE A 555 -8.65 -7.49 20.38
CA ILE A 555 -9.01 -8.53 19.42
C ILE A 555 -10.11 -9.42 20.01
N GLN A 556 -9.93 -9.89 21.25
CA GLN A 556 -10.92 -10.75 21.93
C GLN A 556 -12.24 -10.04 22.19
N LYS A 557 -12.19 -8.75 22.56
CA LYS A 557 -13.38 -7.97 22.88
C LYS A 557 -14.19 -7.63 21.64
N TYR A 558 -13.53 -7.17 20.58
CA TYR A 558 -14.20 -6.55 19.43
C TYR A 558 -14.30 -7.43 18.20
N MET A 559 -13.45 -8.44 18.02
CA MET A 559 -13.41 -9.24 16.80
C MET A 559 -14.19 -10.57 16.91
N LYS A 560 -15.16 -10.62 17.83
CA LYS A 560 -15.99 -11.80 18.10
C LYS A 560 -16.80 -12.25 16.89
N MET A 561 -17.12 -11.36 15.94
CA MET A 561 -17.81 -11.74 14.69
C MET A 561 -17.06 -12.78 13.85
N PHE A 562 -15.75 -12.91 14.03
CA PHE A 562 -14.92 -13.85 13.27
C PHE A 562 -14.65 -15.16 14.00
N ILE A 563 -15.20 -15.38 15.19
CA ILE A 563 -15.10 -16.69 15.86
C ILE A 563 -16.05 -17.71 15.20
N HIS A 564 -15.90 -18.97 15.56
CA HIS A 564 -16.68 -20.08 14.99
C HIS A 564 -18.20 -19.81 15.02
N ASN A 565 -18.85 -19.87 13.85
CA ASN A 565 -20.22 -19.39 13.69
C ASN A 565 -21.31 -20.21 14.42
N ARG A 566 -20.97 -21.41 14.90
CA ARG A 566 -21.86 -22.24 15.74
C ARG A 566 -21.91 -21.77 17.19
N ILE A 567 -21.02 -20.89 17.65
CA ILE A 567 -21.03 -20.40 19.03
C ILE A 567 -22.35 -19.67 19.30
N GLY A 568 -23.04 -20.06 20.37
CA GLY A 568 -24.37 -19.56 20.72
C GLY A 568 -25.53 -20.22 19.98
N THR A 569 -25.28 -21.17 19.08
CA THR A 569 -26.34 -21.95 18.41
C THR A 569 -26.71 -23.21 19.20
N TYR A 570 -27.95 -23.67 19.05
CA TYR A 570 -28.39 -24.94 19.63
C TYR A 570 -27.78 -26.14 18.90
N LEU A 571 -27.56 -27.21 19.65
CA LEU A 571 -27.13 -28.50 19.10
C LEU A 571 -28.27 -29.15 18.33
N LYS A 572 -27.93 -29.79 17.21
CA LYS A 572 -28.84 -30.65 16.44
C LYS A 572 -28.98 -32.00 17.14
N GLU A 573 -30.06 -32.74 16.87
CA GLU A 573 -30.30 -34.06 17.48
C GLU A 573 -29.14 -35.04 17.28
N ALA A 574 -28.54 -35.06 16.08
CA ALA A 574 -27.35 -35.87 15.80
C ALA A 574 -26.11 -35.44 16.61
N GLU A 575 -25.97 -34.15 16.92
CA GLU A 575 -24.83 -33.62 17.67
C GLU A 575 -24.94 -33.90 19.17
N VAL A 576 -26.15 -34.11 19.70
CA VAL A 576 -26.38 -34.45 21.11
C VAL A 576 -25.76 -35.82 21.47
N GLN A 577 -25.68 -36.73 20.51
CA GLN A 577 -25.05 -38.05 20.70
C GLN A 577 -23.54 -37.95 20.94
N ASN A 578 -22.91 -36.83 20.58
CA ASN A 578 -21.47 -36.61 20.68
C ASN A 578 -21.05 -35.93 22.00
N LEU A 579 -21.98 -35.76 22.95
CA LEU A 579 -21.69 -35.19 24.26
C LEU A 579 -20.94 -36.19 25.15
N ARG A 580 -19.84 -35.75 25.75
CA ARG A 580 -19.02 -36.53 26.69
C ARG A 580 -19.11 -35.89 28.07
N ARG A 581 -19.76 -36.58 29.01
CA ARG A 581 -19.90 -36.10 30.40
C ARG A 581 -18.77 -36.58 31.32
N GLU A 582 -18.06 -37.62 30.92
CA GLU A 582 -17.03 -38.29 31.74
C GLU A 582 -15.60 -37.90 31.32
N ASP A 583 -15.40 -37.41 30.08
CA ASP A 583 -14.08 -37.02 29.53
C ASP A 583 -13.72 -35.54 29.79
N ALA A 584 -14.00 -35.02 30.99
CA ALA A 584 -13.76 -33.62 31.31
C ALA A 584 -12.28 -33.34 31.63
N GLU A 585 -11.40 -33.45 30.63
CA GLU A 585 -10.15 -32.69 30.67
C GLU A 585 -10.47 -31.20 30.83
N ARG A 586 -9.64 -30.46 31.60
CA ARG A 586 -9.85 -29.02 31.78
C ARG A 586 -9.76 -28.32 30.41
N PRO A 587 -10.78 -27.57 29.99
CA PRO A 587 -10.80 -26.89 28.70
C PRO A 587 -9.71 -25.84 28.67
N LYS A 588 -9.05 -25.72 27.54
CA LYS A 588 -8.09 -24.66 27.23
C LYS A 588 -8.85 -23.47 26.66
N LYS A 589 -8.30 -22.27 26.88
CA LYS A 589 -8.82 -21.04 26.28
C LYS A 589 -8.94 -21.22 24.76
N GLY A 590 -10.15 -20.97 24.23
CA GLY A 590 -10.49 -21.19 22.82
C GLY A 590 -11.22 -22.50 22.53
N ASP A 591 -11.33 -23.43 23.49
CA ASP A 591 -12.07 -24.66 23.29
C ASP A 591 -13.58 -24.38 23.18
N ILE A 592 -14.23 -25.04 22.21
CA ILE A 592 -15.69 -25.02 22.08
C ILE A 592 -16.27 -26.04 23.08
N VAL A 593 -17.09 -25.54 23.98
CA VAL A 593 -17.77 -26.30 25.03
C VAL A 593 -19.28 -26.26 24.83
N VAL A 594 -20.00 -27.17 25.48
CA VAL A 594 -21.45 -27.22 25.43
C VAL A 594 -22.05 -26.79 26.77
N LEU A 595 -23.01 -25.90 26.70
CA LEU A 595 -23.80 -25.38 27.80
C LEU A 595 -25.17 -26.05 27.82
N GLN A 596 -25.63 -26.42 29.02
CA GLN A 596 -26.98 -26.94 29.22
C GLN A 596 -27.92 -25.79 29.63
N GLU A 597 -28.97 -25.54 28.85
CA GLU A 597 -30.05 -24.62 29.19
C GLU A 597 -31.25 -25.37 29.79
N SER A 598 -32.15 -24.64 30.45
CA SER A 598 -33.40 -25.18 31.00
C SER A 598 -34.24 -25.87 29.91
N GLY A 599 -34.81 -27.03 30.21
CA GLY A 599 -35.65 -27.79 29.27
C GLY A 599 -34.89 -28.74 28.34
N GLY A 600 -33.68 -29.17 28.70
CA GLY A 600 -32.95 -30.22 27.95
C GLY A 600 -32.31 -29.74 26.65
N LYS A 601 -32.22 -28.42 26.44
CA LYS A 601 -31.57 -27.82 25.28
C LYS A 601 -30.09 -27.61 25.55
N TYR A 602 -29.28 -27.83 24.53
CA TYR A 602 -27.82 -27.66 24.60
C TYR A 602 -27.37 -26.61 23.61
N LYS A 603 -26.42 -25.77 24.00
CA LYS A 603 -25.91 -24.64 23.21
C LYS A 603 -24.39 -24.64 23.18
N PHE A 604 -23.80 -24.29 22.05
CA PHE A 604 -22.35 -24.11 21.98
C PHE A 604 -21.91 -22.83 22.68
N GLY A 605 -20.76 -22.89 23.35
CA GLY A 605 -20.07 -21.76 23.94
C GLY A 605 -18.57 -21.88 23.70
N LEU A 606 -17.85 -20.76 23.80
CA LEU A 606 -16.40 -20.71 23.69
C LEU A 606 -15.80 -20.44 25.07
N TYR A 607 -14.93 -21.33 25.54
CA TYR A 607 -14.27 -21.18 26.83
C TYR A 607 -13.18 -20.09 26.78
N VAL A 608 -13.21 -19.15 27.73
CA VAL A 608 -12.24 -18.05 27.81
C VAL A 608 -11.29 -18.25 28.99
N GLU A 609 -11.83 -18.34 30.20
CA GLU A 609 -11.07 -18.43 31.45
C GLU A 609 -11.92 -19.03 32.58
N SER A 610 -11.27 -19.38 33.69
CA SER A 610 -11.91 -19.85 34.91
C SER A 610 -11.66 -18.85 36.03
N GLU A 611 -12.72 -18.31 36.63
CA GLU A 611 -12.66 -17.44 37.81
C GLU A 611 -13.41 -18.08 38.98
N LYS A 612 -12.71 -18.36 40.09
CA LYS A 612 -13.32 -18.74 41.38
C LYS A 612 -14.45 -19.79 41.27
N GLU A 613 -14.13 -20.94 40.67
CA GLU A 613 -15.05 -22.08 40.42
C GLU A 613 -16.14 -21.87 39.36
N GLN A 614 -16.21 -20.70 38.72
CA GLN A 614 -17.07 -20.46 37.58
C GLN A 614 -16.24 -20.30 36.30
N ILE A 615 -16.81 -20.72 35.18
CA ILE A 615 -16.19 -20.64 33.87
C ILE A 615 -16.79 -19.47 33.09
N LYS A 616 -15.93 -18.64 32.52
CA LYS A 616 -16.33 -17.54 31.66
C LYS A 616 -16.39 -18.01 30.22
N ILE A 617 -17.57 -17.88 29.62
CA ILE A 617 -17.85 -18.41 28.29
C ILE A 617 -18.42 -17.30 27.41
N ILE A 618 -17.93 -17.24 26.17
CA ILE A 618 -18.52 -16.42 25.11
C ILE A 618 -19.63 -17.23 24.45
N THR A 619 -20.84 -16.66 24.39
CA THR A 619 -22.01 -17.26 23.74
C THR A 619 -22.92 -16.16 23.20
N LYS A 620 -24.11 -16.51 22.72
CA LYS A 620 -25.15 -15.55 22.33
C LYS A 620 -26.30 -15.60 23.32
N GLU A 621 -27.03 -14.51 23.51
CA GLU A 621 -28.26 -14.56 24.31
C GLU A 621 -29.31 -15.44 23.62
N ASN A 622 -29.63 -15.09 22.38
CA ASN A 622 -30.46 -15.90 21.48
C ASN A 622 -29.63 -16.39 20.29
N PRO A 623 -29.87 -17.61 19.76
CA PRO A 623 -29.14 -18.13 18.60
C PRO A 623 -29.23 -17.25 17.35
N THR A 624 -30.30 -16.47 17.22
CA THR A 624 -30.55 -15.56 16.10
C THR A 624 -29.85 -14.21 16.26
N ASN A 625 -29.30 -13.90 17.43
CA ASN A 625 -28.66 -12.62 17.68
C ASN A 625 -27.30 -12.56 16.98
N GLU A 626 -26.92 -11.39 16.46
CA GLU A 626 -25.61 -11.19 15.85
C GLU A 626 -24.52 -10.98 16.92
N ASP A 627 -24.91 -10.40 18.06
CA ASP A 627 -23.98 -10.03 19.12
C ASP A 627 -23.63 -11.19 20.06
N TYR A 628 -22.34 -11.25 20.40
CA TYR A 628 -21.78 -12.19 21.37
C TYR A 628 -21.67 -11.57 22.75
N ILE A 629 -22.06 -12.32 23.77
CA ILE A 629 -22.01 -11.96 25.18
C ILE A 629 -21.01 -12.84 25.93
N GLU A 630 -20.38 -12.28 26.96
CA GLU A 630 -19.60 -13.03 27.95
C GLU A 630 -20.47 -13.30 29.17
N LYS A 631 -20.62 -14.57 29.54
CA LYS A 631 -21.40 -14.98 30.70
C LYS A 631 -20.69 -16.06 31.49
N THR A 632 -20.84 -16.03 32.81
CA THR A 632 -20.25 -17.00 33.71
C THR A 632 -21.23 -18.15 33.96
N TYR A 633 -20.72 -19.38 33.94
CA TYR A 633 -21.50 -20.60 34.15
C TYR A 633 -20.86 -21.46 35.26
N PRO A 634 -21.64 -22.31 35.96
CA PRO A 634 -21.12 -23.20 36.99
C PRO A 634 -20.47 -24.47 36.40
N SER A 635 -20.91 -24.94 35.23
CA SER A 635 -20.42 -26.17 34.62
C SER A 635 -20.53 -26.14 33.09
N PHE A 636 -19.80 -27.04 32.43
CA PHE A 636 -19.83 -27.26 30.99
C PHE A 636 -19.86 -28.76 30.69
N ILE A 637 -20.19 -29.09 29.45
CA ILE A 637 -20.13 -30.45 28.90
C ILE A 637 -19.13 -30.44 27.75
N SER A 638 -18.25 -31.45 27.69
CA SER A 638 -17.29 -31.62 26.60
C SER A 638 -17.98 -32.16 25.35
N TYR A 639 -17.56 -31.66 24.18
CA TYR A 639 -17.93 -32.24 22.89
C TYR A 639 -16.86 -33.24 22.44
N SER A 640 -17.25 -34.29 21.70
CA SER A 640 -16.31 -35.29 21.20
C SER A 640 -15.19 -34.64 20.37
N LYS A 641 -13.92 -34.92 20.70
CA LYS A 641 -12.75 -34.41 19.95
C LYS A 641 -12.59 -35.05 18.57
N THR A 642 -13.20 -36.21 18.34
CA THR A 642 -13.11 -36.95 17.07
C THR A 642 -14.05 -36.42 16.00
N GLU A 643 -15.17 -35.82 16.41
CA GLU A 643 -16.21 -35.36 15.50
C GLU A 643 -16.05 -33.85 15.26
N PRO A 644 -15.78 -33.42 14.01
CA PRO A 644 -15.61 -32.00 13.72
C PRO A 644 -16.94 -31.27 13.86
N ILE A 645 -16.93 -30.11 14.52
CA ILE A 645 -18.10 -29.23 14.59
C ILE A 645 -18.20 -28.49 13.25
N ALA A 646 -19.08 -28.96 12.37
CA ALA A 646 -19.29 -28.31 11.08
C ALA A 646 -19.93 -26.91 11.24
N GLN A 647 -19.29 -25.91 10.67
CA GLN A 647 -19.84 -24.56 10.53
C GLN A 647 -21.08 -24.58 9.60
N THR A 648 -22.04 -23.69 9.87
CA THR A 648 -23.23 -23.54 9.03
C THR A 648 -22.98 -22.56 7.90
N PHE A 649 -23.32 -22.92 6.67
CA PHE A 649 -23.12 -22.06 5.50
C PHE A 649 -24.45 -21.73 4.82
N LYS A 650 -24.62 -20.47 4.42
CA LYS A 650 -25.64 -20.09 3.44
C LYS A 650 -25.02 -20.13 2.04
N ILE A 651 -25.83 -20.43 1.04
CA ILE A 651 -25.43 -20.37 -0.37
C ILE A 651 -25.01 -18.93 -0.67
N GLY A 652 -23.76 -18.72 -1.08
CA GLY A 652 -23.17 -17.39 -1.33
C GLY A 652 -22.38 -16.78 -0.15
N GLU A 653 -22.25 -17.47 0.98
CA GLU A 653 -21.35 -17.10 2.07
C GLU A 653 -20.08 -17.97 2.08
N THR A 654 -19.03 -17.47 2.74
CA THR A 654 -17.73 -18.12 2.87
C THR A 654 -17.86 -19.53 3.44
N ASN A 655 -17.24 -20.52 2.80
CA ASN A 655 -17.11 -21.85 3.37
C ASN A 655 -15.84 -21.91 4.24
N PHE A 656 -16.03 -21.99 5.55
CA PHE A 656 -14.96 -22.10 6.56
C PHE A 656 -14.57 -23.56 6.83
N SER A 657 -14.78 -24.47 5.89
CA SER A 657 -14.27 -25.83 5.94
C SER A 657 -12.74 -25.84 5.83
N GLU A 658 -12.09 -26.79 6.49
CA GLU A 658 -10.63 -27.00 6.41
C GLU A 658 -10.14 -27.18 4.95
N GLU A 659 -11.00 -27.68 4.04
CA GLU A 659 -10.69 -27.79 2.60
C GLU A 659 -10.47 -26.43 1.89
N ASN A 660 -11.07 -25.35 2.42
CA ASN A 660 -10.99 -24.00 1.86
C ASN A 660 -10.09 -23.07 2.70
N LEU A 661 -9.33 -23.64 3.62
CA LEU A 661 -8.35 -22.94 4.44
C LEU A 661 -7.12 -22.60 3.58
N LEU A 662 -6.75 -21.32 3.55
CA LEU A 662 -5.54 -20.85 2.88
C LEU A 662 -4.29 -21.14 3.72
N GLU A 663 -4.29 -20.65 4.96
CA GLU A 663 -3.16 -20.77 5.88
C GLU A 663 -3.61 -20.47 7.31
N THR A 664 -2.93 -21.08 8.28
CA THR A 664 -3.12 -20.81 9.72
C THR A 664 -1.97 -19.96 10.25
N TYR A 665 -2.31 -18.91 10.99
CA TYR A 665 -1.37 -18.03 11.69
C TYR A 665 -1.55 -18.14 13.19
N THR A 666 -0.46 -18.22 13.95
CA THR A 666 -0.51 -18.42 15.41
C THR A 666 0.21 -17.28 16.12
N ILE A 667 -0.51 -16.62 17.03
CA ILE A 667 -0.06 -15.44 17.78
C ILE A 667 -0.30 -15.70 19.26
N ASN A 668 0.79 -15.96 19.99
CA ASN A 668 0.77 -16.35 21.40
C ASN A 668 1.57 -15.41 22.28
#